data_AF-A0A848KHL3-F1
#
_entry.id   AF-A0A848KHL3-F1
#
_cell.length_a   1.000
_cell.length_b   1.000
_cell.length_c   1.000
_cell.angle_alpha   90.00
_cell.angle_beta   90.00
_cell.angle_gamma   90.00
#
_symmetry.space_group_name_H-M   'P 1'
#
loop_
_entity.id
_entity.type
_entity.pdbx_description
1 polymer ?
#
loop_
_entity_poly.entity_id
_entity_poly.type
_entity_poly.pdbx_seq_one_letter_code
_entity_poly.pdbx_strand_id
1 'polypeptide(L)'
;MVVWSRGRDRKPNHARGPADPAVQPLFANAREVGRRLLAQGYQASDQTALAVCMADRTGRALLLEGATGVGKTDLAVTVAKAAGARLIRVQCYEGVDEADALYAWNHAKQILRLQTSSTSIPDIFAEEFLLERPLLAAIRGELPTVLLIDEIDKAQIEFDALLLEVLSDFSVTVAEFGTITATRRPLVIVTSGGQRELSDALRRRCHFLHLPNPDAAMERRILEHHVPDVDRRLTSAMRGLTAGHPWSDSLIATAKPSLVAYTIRFVDALRDNGLPCGPSGLVDAVRALLCIELSDRDQVREALSCTLVHREVQLPTFRALFELWFPDKVRPPKPDGPSEPSKVLAELDAGDRDPNQTLSDLAADLVSQFGEYQSLDGPSFSALQVVRAIDLDQTAEDVALDLADALPPSDLNSMIASRTARSRVEGLRRAIVAETNRRVAQRRGKERVAEYAVPKTTRADDSDEIDTSELAAVRRAVVELGRVLASREASQRRRARAGEIDMRRTMRKSMSTGGVPITLVRRRPRLSKPELIVLCDMSSSVSEWSYFTLILVDALRTAFSRVRIFAFIDTVDEVTDLFKPGTDLNAAIGRLRTEAAIEIDGRSNYGQTLANFESEYSNAGTAKTSMLVIGDARGNFYDPRVDVLRRLVATTNGAHWLNPEPRQRWGSGDSAAAEYSAAITMHECRNADQLSAVIAQLIDH
;
A
#
# COMPACT_ATOMS: atom_id res chain seq x y z
N MET A 1 27.81 16.18 -39.05
CA MET A 1 27.81 17.01 -40.27
C MET A 1 27.78 16.06 -41.47
N VAL A 2 26.59 15.75 -42.00
CA VAL A 2 26.41 15.00 -43.25
C VAL A 2 25.36 15.76 -44.04
N VAL A 3 25.79 16.35 -45.15
CA VAL A 3 24.99 17.18 -46.06
C VAL A 3 24.46 16.27 -47.16
N TRP A 4 23.14 16.24 -47.36
CA TRP A 4 22.55 15.64 -48.57
C TRP A 4 22.16 16.73 -49.56
N SER A 5 22.79 16.70 -50.73
CA SER A 5 22.62 17.60 -51.86
C SER A 5 21.35 17.28 -52.66
N ARG A 6 20.72 18.34 -53.17
CA ARG A 6 19.52 18.33 -54.03
C ARG A 6 19.70 17.54 -55.33
N GLY A 7 18.79 16.60 -55.59
CA GLY A 7 18.43 16.12 -56.93
C GLY A 7 17.01 16.57 -57.27
N ARG A 8 16.85 17.36 -58.33
CA ARG A 8 15.54 17.76 -58.88
C ARG A 8 15.02 16.64 -59.77
N ASP A 9 13.91 16.03 -59.38
CA ASP A 9 12.98 15.38 -60.31
C ASP A 9 11.55 15.81 -59.96
N ARG A 10 10.91 16.50 -60.90
CA ARG A 10 9.50 16.92 -60.83
C ARG A 10 8.62 15.69 -61.06
N LYS A 11 8.04 15.14 -59.99
CA LYS A 11 6.86 14.27 -60.06
C LYS A 11 5.57 15.12 -59.97
N PRO A 12 4.48 14.69 -60.61
CA PRO A 12 3.25 15.48 -60.73
C PRO A 12 2.58 15.66 -59.36
N ASN A 13 1.91 16.79 -59.26
CA ASN A 13 1.24 17.35 -58.09
C ASN A 13 0.22 16.36 -57.51
N HIS A 14 0.57 15.64 -56.44
CA HIS A 14 -0.45 15.07 -55.55
C HIS A 14 -1.20 16.24 -54.93
N ALA A 15 -2.53 16.23 -55.07
CA ALA A 15 -3.42 17.21 -54.46
C ALA A 15 -3.01 17.44 -53.00
N ARG A 16 -2.79 18.71 -52.63
CA ARG A 16 -2.59 19.10 -51.24
C ARG A 16 -3.77 18.56 -50.44
N GLY A 17 -3.50 17.69 -49.47
CA GLY A 17 -4.49 17.36 -48.43
C GLY A 17 -5.00 18.62 -47.74
N PRO A 18 -6.14 18.57 -47.05
CA PRO A 18 -6.67 19.72 -46.32
C PRO A 18 -5.60 20.29 -45.41
N ALA A 19 -5.47 21.62 -45.40
CA ALA A 19 -4.47 22.32 -44.62
C ALA A 19 -4.62 21.98 -43.13
N ASP A 20 -3.52 21.67 -42.46
CA ASP A 20 -3.50 21.45 -41.02
C ASP A 20 -4.12 22.66 -40.29
N PRO A 21 -5.20 22.50 -39.51
CA PRO A 21 -5.84 23.60 -38.80
C PRO A 21 -4.82 24.31 -37.91
N ALA A 22 -4.54 25.58 -38.22
CA ALA A 22 -3.54 26.37 -37.51
C ALA A 22 -3.88 26.46 -36.01
N VAL A 23 -2.90 26.15 -35.16
CA VAL A 23 -3.02 26.32 -33.71
C VAL A 23 -3.29 27.79 -33.39
N GLN A 24 -4.39 28.07 -32.69
CA GLN A 24 -4.76 29.40 -32.22
C GLN A 24 -4.57 29.46 -30.70
N PRO A 25 -3.46 30.06 -30.21
CA PRO A 25 -3.14 30.08 -28.79
C PRO A 25 -4.22 30.80 -27.97
N LEU A 26 -4.57 30.23 -26.82
CA LEU A 26 -5.48 30.80 -25.83
C LEU A 26 -4.79 31.84 -24.94
N PHE A 27 -3.46 31.77 -24.79
CA PHE A 27 -2.68 32.64 -23.91
C PHE A 27 -1.54 33.34 -24.65
N ALA A 28 -1.19 34.56 -24.24
CA ALA A 28 -0.07 35.28 -24.86
C ALA A 28 1.29 34.70 -24.44
N ASN A 29 1.47 34.29 -23.19
CA ASN A 29 2.72 33.73 -22.66
C ASN A 29 2.54 33.02 -21.31
N ALA A 30 3.58 32.32 -20.84
CA ALA A 30 3.57 31.59 -19.58
C ALA A 30 3.28 32.47 -18.34
N ARG A 31 3.77 33.72 -18.31
CA ARG A 31 3.46 34.64 -17.19
C ARG A 31 1.98 34.98 -17.13
N GLU A 32 1.34 35.16 -18.29
CA GLU A 32 -0.10 35.37 -18.36
C GLU A 32 -0.88 34.15 -17.87
N VAL A 33 -0.46 32.93 -18.25
CA VAL A 33 -1.05 31.68 -17.76
C VAL A 33 -1.01 31.67 -16.23
N GLY A 34 0.17 31.83 -15.61
CA GLY A 34 0.31 31.82 -14.16
C GLY A 34 -0.57 32.87 -13.46
N ARG A 35 -0.60 34.11 -13.98
CA ARG A 35 -1.45 35.18 -13.43
C ARG A 35 -2.95 34.85 -13.51
N ARG A 36 -3.42 34.34 -14.65
CA ARG A 36 -4.85 34.01 -14.84
C ARG A 36 -5.26 32.78 -14.03
N LEU A 37 -4.40 31.78 -13.91
CA LEU A 37 -4.65 30.61 -13.05
C LEU A 37 -4.76 31.04 -11.58
N LEU A 38 -3.83 31.90 -11.12
CA LEU A 38 -3.87 32.45 -9.76
C LEU A 38 -5.16 33.24 -9.49
N ALA A 39 -5.62 34.04 -10.46
CA ALA A 39 -6.86 34.80 -10.34
C ALA A 39 -8.11 33.91 -10.22
N GLN A 40 -8.04 32.66 -10.67
CA GLN A 40 -9.09 31.65 -10.55
C GLN A 40 -8.88 30.73 -9.33
N GLY A 41 -7.86 30.97 -8.51
CA GLY A 41 -7.58 30.21 -7.29
C GLY A 41 -6.54 29.10 -7.41
N TYR A 42 -6.04 28.84 -8.61
CA TYR A 42 -5.05 27.79 -8.83
C TYR A 42 -3.62 28.34 -8.68
N GLN A 43 -2.90 27.84 -7.68
CA GLN A 43 -1.49 28.17 -7.48
C GLN A 43 -0.64 27.37 -8.46
N ALA A 44 -0.28 27.98 -9.61
CA ALA A 44 0.59 27.34 -10.59
C ALA A 44 2.06 27.64 -10.30
N SER A 45 2.92 26.62 -10.39
CA SER A 45 4.36 26.83 -10.47
C SER A 45 4.75 27.42 -11.82
N ASP A 46 5.96 27.99 -11.92
CA ASP A 46 6.49 28.47 -13.20
C ASP A 46 6.57 27.34 -14.24
N GLN A 47 6.91 26.12 -13.81
CA GLN A 47 6.94 24.94 -14.66
C GLN A 47 5.53 24.57 -15.16
N THR A 48 4.52 24.61 -14.28
CA THR A 48 3.12 24.36 -14.63
C THR A 48 2.63 25.38 -15.66
N ALA A 49 2.88 26.66 -15.41
CA ALA A 49 2.48 27.75 -16.31
C ALA A 49 3.19 27.66 -17.68
N LEU A 50 4.47 27.28 -17.68
CA LEU A 50 5.23 27.05 -18.91
C LEU A 50 4.70 25.84 -19.69
N ALA A 51 4.43 24.72 -19.02
CA ALA A 51 3.93 23.50 -19.66
C ALA A 51 2.57 23.72 -20.34
N VAL A 52 1.64 24.40 -19.66
CA VAL A 52 0.34 24.80 -20.23
C VAL A 52 0.55 25.72 -21.44
N CYS A 53 1.43 26.73 -21.34
CA CYS A 53 1.72 27.62 -22.46
C CYS A 53 2.36 26.89 -23.65
N MET A 54 3.21 25.90 -23.40
CA MET A 54 3.83 25.08 -24.44
C MET A 54 2.81 24.18 -25.13
N ALA A 55 1.91 23.55 -24.38
CA ALA A 55 0.80 22.77 -24.94
C ALA A 55 -0.11 23.65 -25.83
N ASP A 56 -0.50 24.82 -25.33
CA ASP A 56 -1.31 25.81 -26.04
C ASP A 56 -0.66 26.30 -27.35
N ARG A 57 0.65 26.55 -27.34
CA ARG A 57 1.38 27.03 -28.54
C ARG A 57 1.72 25.96 -29.55
N THR A 58 2.00 24.74 -29.09
CA THR A 58 2.40 23.64 -29.98
C THR A 58 1.22 22.82 -30.48
N GLY A 59 0.05 22.96 -29.85
CA GLY A 59 -1.13 22.14 -30.16
C GLY A 59 -0.95 20.66 -29.81
N ARG A 60 0.04 20.32 -28.98
CA ARG A 60 0.23 18.96 -28.44
C ARG A 60 -0.46 18.82 -27.10
N ALA A 61 -0.96 17.62 -26.81
CA ALA A 61 -1.59 17.31 -25.54
C ALA A 61 -0.60 17.46 -24.36
N LEU A 62 -1.11 17.85 -23.19
CA LEU A 62 -0.37 17.91 -21.93
C LEU A 62 -0.76 16.72 -21.04
N LEU A 63 0.15 15.79 -20.82
CA LEU A 63 0.00 14.69 -19.87
C LEU A 63 0.42 15.14 -18.47
N LEU A 64 -0.53 15.11 -17.54
CA LEU A 64 -0.39 15.38 -16.13
C LEU A 64 -0.33 14.08 -15.34
N GLU A 65 0.84 13.74 -14.80
CA GLU A 65 1.02 12.61 -13.89
C GLU A 65 1.28 13.11 -12.47
N GLY A 66 0.82 12.37 -11.45
CA GLY A 66 1.03 12.72 -10.05
C GLY A 66 0.07 11.96 -9.15
N ALA A 67 0.23 12.08 -7.84
CA ALA A 67 -0.66 11.42 -6.87
C ALA A 67 -2.10 11.91 -7.00
N THR A 68 -3.05 11.14 -6.45
CA THR A 68 -4.45 11.57 -6.36
C THR A 68 -4.57 12.85 -5.52
N GLY A 69 -5.47 13.75 -5.91
CA GLY A 69 -5.72 14.99 -5.16
C GLY A 69 -4.73 16.15 -5.37
N VAL A 70 -3.60 15.99 -6.08
CA VAL A 70 -2.61 17.08 -6.32
C VAL A 70 -3.09 18.21 -7.25
N GLY A 71 -4.36 18.19 -7.68
CA GLY A 71 -4.95 19.24 -8.52
C GLY A 71 -4.79 19.05 -10.03
N LYS A 72 -4.66 17.80 -10.52
CA LYS A 72 -4.55 17.50 -11.97
C LYS A 72 -5.81 17.93 -12.74
N THR A 73 -6.97 17.44 -12.33
CA THR A 73 -8.27 17.79 -12.90
C THR A 73 -8.60 19.28 -12.70
N ASP A 74 -8.29 19.81 -11.51
CA ASP A 74 -8.54 21.22 -11.18
C ASP A 74 -7.71 22.18 -12.06
N LEU A 75 -6.48 21.81 -12.42
CA LEU A 75 -5.69 22.56 -13.40
C LEU A 75 -6.42 22.69 -14.73
N ALA A 76 -6.96 21.59 -15.28
CA ALA A 76 -7.66 21.62 -16.56
C ALA A 76 -8.93 22.48 -16.52
N VAL A 77 -9.72 22.34 -15.44
CA VAL A 77 -10.91 23.17 -15.20
C VAL A 77 -10.52 24.65 -15.12
N THR A 78 -9.45 24.96 -14.39
CA THR A 78 -8.99 26.34 -14.21
C THR A 78 -8.42 26.93 -15.49
N VAL A 79 -7.69 26.15 -16.28
CA VAL A 79 -7.20 26.56 -17.62
C VAL A 79 -8.37 26.94 -18.51
N ALA A 80 -9.44 26.14 -18.55
CA ALA A 80 -10.64 26.44 -19.33
C ALA A 80 -11.29 27.77 -18.90
N LYS A 81 -11.49 27.95 -17.58
CA LYS A 81 -12.02 29.21 -17.01
C LYS A 81 -11.12 30.42 -17.33
N ALA A 82 -9.81 30.28 -17.15
CA ALA A 82 -8.82 31.32 -17.41
C ALA A 82 -8.74 31.73 -18.89
N ALA A 83 -8.96 30.78 -19.79
CA ALA A 83 -9.01 31.00 -21.23
C ALA A 83 -10.38 31.51 -21.72
N GLY A 84 -11.44 31.42 -20.90
CA GLY A 84 -12.81 31.61 -21.37
C GLY A 84 -13.23 30.56 -22.41
N ALA A 85 -12.64 29.36 -22.33
CA ALA A 85 -12.86 28.27 -23.27
C ALA A 85 -13.92 27.30 -22.75
N ARG A 86 -14.62 26.63 -23.68
CA ARG A 86 -15.54 25.53 -23.36
C ARG A 86 -14.72 24.35 -22.82
N LEU A 87 -15.10 23.82 -21.66
CA LEU A 87 -14.53 22.58 -21.14
C LEU A 87 -15.35 21.39 -21.67
N ILE A 88 -14.67 20.43 -22.30
CA ILE A 88 -15.25 19.14 -22.67
C ILE A 88 -14.43 18.06 -21.95
N ARG A 89 -15.11 17.17 -21.24
CA ARG A 89 -14.47 16.11 -20.44
C ARG A 89 -14.82 14.74 -21.00
N VAL A 90 -13.80 13.92 -21.20
CA VAL A 90 -13.89 12.47 -21.34
C VAL A 90 -13.49 11.91 -19.99
N GLN A 91 -14.41 11.25 -19.29
CA GLN A 91 -14.07 10.54 -18.05
C GLN A 91 -13.70 9.11 -18.42
N CYS A 92 -12.46 8.70 -18.15
CA CYS A 92 -12.07 7.32 -18.31
C CYS A 92 -12.46 6.50 -17.07
N TYR A 93 -12.93 5.29 -17.32
CA TYR A 93 -13.27 4.28 -16.34
C TYR A 93 -13.09 2.90 -17.01
N GLU A 94 -13.13 1.84 -16.21
CA GLU A 94 -12.99 0.48 -16.73
C GLU A 94 -14.17 0.14 -17.66
N GLY A 95 -13.87 -0.18 -18.93
CA GLY A 95 -14.87 -0.48 -19.94
C GLY A 95 -15.38 0.72 -20.74
N VAL A 96 -14.78 1.91 -20.59
CA VAL A 96 -15.01 3.02 -21.52
C VAL A 96 -14.58 2.60 -22.94
N ASP A 97 -15.46 2.81 -23.91
CA ASP A 97 -15.22 2.41 -25.30
C ASP A 97 -15.32 3.59 -26.29
N GLU A 98 -15.18 3.28 -27.57
CA GLU A 98 -15.30 4.26 -28.65
C GLU A 98 -16.72 4.86 -28.73
N ALA A 99 -17.77 4.09 -28.43
CA ALA A 99 -19.15 4.56 -28.51
C ALA A 99 -19.51 5.54 -27.37
N ASP A 100 -18.82 5.45 -26.24
CA ASP A 100 -18.93 6.36 -25.11
C ASP A 100 -18.16 7.67 -25.34
N ALA A 101 -16.99 7.60 -25.98
CA ALA A 101 -16.09 8.73 -26.13
C ALA A 101 -16.25 9.48 -27.46
N LEU A 102 -16.54 8.79 -28.56
CA LEU A 102 -16.48 9.31 -29.93
C LEU A 102 -17.88 9.63 -30.50
N TYR A 103 -18.69 8.63 -30.79
CA TYR A 103 -20.08 8.80 -31.24
C TYR A 103 -20.90 7.53 -31.05
N ALA A 104 -22.22 7.68 -30.96
CA ALA A 104 -23.16 6.55 -31.00
C ALA A 104 -24.31 6.84 -31.95
N TRP A 105 -24.93 5.80 -32.50
CA TRP A 105 -26.13 5.95 -33.32
C TRP A 105 -27.40 5.89 -32.46
N ASN A 106 -28.33 6.82 -32.69
CA ASN A 106 -29.64 6.79 -32.03
C ASN A 106 -30.56 5.75 -32.67
N HIS A 107 -30.38 4.49 -32.29
CA HIS A 107 -31.15 3.37 -32.83
C HIS A 107 -32.66 3.50 -32.61
N ALA A 108 -33.10 4.08 -31.49
CA ALA A 108 -34.51 4.31 -31.23
C ALA A 108 -35.13 5.28 -32.26
N LYS A 109 -34.45 6.39 -32.55
CA LYS A 109 -34.88 7.36 -33.55
C LYS A 109 -34.81 6.77 -34.98
N GLN A 110 -33.80 5.95 -35.28
CA GLN A 110 -33.70 5.22 -36.55
C GLN A 110 -34.87 4.25 -36.76
N ILE A 111 -35.21 3.43 -35.76
CA ILE A 111 -36.32 2.48 -35.82
C ILE A 111 -37.67 3.21 -36.01
N LEU A 112 -37.89 4.30 -35.25
CA LEU A 112 -39.10 5.10 -35.41
C LEU A 112 -39.20 5.69 -36.82
N ARG A 113 -38.07 6.13 -37.40
CA ARG A 113 -38.03 6.63 -38.78
C ARG A 113 -38.36 5.53 -39.80
N LEU A 114 -37.84 4.32 -39.60
CA LEU A 114 -38.15 3.16 -40.44
C LEU A 114 -39.64 2.77 -40.37
N GLN A 115 -40.27 2.88 -39.20
CA GLN A 115 -41.69 2.54 -39.00
C GLN A 115 -42.66 3.60 -39.56
N THR A 116 -42.26 4.87 -39.58
CA THR A 116 -43.11 5.98 -40.03
C THR A 116 -42.98 6.27 -41.53
N SER A 117 -41.91 5.82 -42.18
CA SER A 117 -41.70 5.98 -43.63
C SER A 117 -42.42 4.89 -44.42
N SER A 118 -43.49 5.27 -45.14
CA SER A 118 -44.34 4.35 -45.90
C SER A 118 -44.04 4.27 -47.39
N THR A 119 -43.16 5.13 -47.92
CA THR A 119 -43.00 5.34 -49.38
C THR A 119 -41.55 5.25 -49.90
N SER A 120 -40.53 5.29 -49.03
CA SER A 120 -39.12 5.07 -49.41
C SER A 120 -38.31 4.60 -48.20
N ILE A 121 -37.19 3.88 -48.43
CA ILE A 121 -36.24 3.50 -47.37
C ILE A 121 -35.53 4.78 -46.92
N PRO A 122 -35.75 5.27 -45.68
CA PRO A 122 -35.10 6.48 -45.19
C PRO A 122 -33.60 6.23 -44.96
N ASP A 123 -32.77 7.25 -45.18
CA ASP A 123 -31.35 7.21 -44.80
C ASP A 123 -31.22 7.24 -43.27
N ILE A 124 -30.98 6.07 -42.68
CA ILE A 124 -30.86 5.89 -41.23
C ILE A 124 -29.49 6.29 -40.69
N PHE A 125 -28.52 6.58 -41.55
CA PHE A 125 -27.17 7.02 -41.17
C PHE A 125 -26.96 8.52 -41.44
N ALA A 126 -28.03 9.30 -41.46
CA ALA A 126 -27.96 10.75 -41.53
C ALA A 126 -27.49 11.38 -40.21
N GLU A 127 -26.88 12.57 -40.29
CA GLU A 127 -26.27 13.29 -39.15
C GLU A 127 -27.27 13.51 -38.00
N GLU A 128 -28.56 13.61 -38.31
CA GLU A 128 -29.63 13.77 -37.33
C GLU A 128 -29.83 12.56 -36.38
N PHE A 129 -29.24 11.41 -36.68
CA PHE A 129 -29.23 10.21 -35.82
C PHE A 129 -27.91 10.04 -35.08
N LEU A 130 -26.88 10.83 -35.42
CA LEU A 130 -25.56 10.76 -34.79
C LEU A 130 -25.62 11.44 -33.42
N LEU A 131 -25.36 10.68 -32.37
CA LEU A 131 -25.17 11.19 -31.03
C LEU A 131 -23.68 11.50 -30.86
N GLU A 132 -23.35 12.79 -30.92
CA GLU A 132 -22.00 13.25 -30.64
C GLU A 132 -21.62 12.97 -29.18
N ARG A 133 -20.44 12.39 -28.99
CA ARG A 133 -19.84 12.19 -27.69
C ARG A 133 -18.67 13.16 -27.49
N PRO A 134 -18.07 13.24 -26.29
CA PRO A 134 -17.13 14.30 -25.95
C PRO A 134 -15.97 14.48 -26.94
N LEU A 135 -15.36 13.42 -27.47
CA LEU A 135 -14.26 13.54 -28.45
C LEU A 135 -14.74 14.15 -29.75
N LEU A 136 -15.81 13.64 -30.36
CA LEU A 136 -16.33 14.21 -31.62
C LEU A 136 -16.83 15.65 -31.42
N ALA A 137 -17.49 15.95 -30.30
CA ALA A 137 -17.92 17.30 -29.96
C ALA A 137 -16.73 18.28 -29.81
N ALA A 138 -15.59 17.81 -29.30
CA ALA A 138 -14.37 18.61 -29.20
C ALA A 138 -13.71 18.85 -30.55
N ILE A 139 -13.73 17.86 -31.45
CA ILE A 139 -13.17 17.98 -32.80
C ILE A 139 -14.04 18.88 -33.69
N ARG A 140 -15.37 18.74 -33.64
CA ARG A 140 -16.29 19.56 -34.45
C ARG A 140 -16.47 20.98 -33.93
N GLY A 141 -16.05 21.27 -32.70
CA GLY A 141 -16.21 22.57 -32.07
C GLY A 141 -15.47 23.70 -32.80
N GLU A 142 -16.16 24.82 -33.03
CA GLU A 142 -15.56 26.04 -33.60
C GLU A 142 -15.07 27.03 -32.51
N LEU A 143 -15.59 26.88 -31.28
CA LEU A 143 -15.26 27.73 -30.14
C LEU A 143 -13.93 27.30 -29.49
N PRO A 144 -13.22 28.23 -28.81
CA PRO A 144 -12.08 27.86 -27.98
C PRO A 144 -12.47 26.76 -27.00
N THR A 145 -11.76 25.63 -27.04
CA THR A 145 -12.13 24.43 -26.29
C THR A 145 -10.91 23.86 -25.57
N VAL A 146 -11.11 23.46 -24.31
CA VAL A 146 -10.18 22.63 -23.54
C VAL A 146 -10.78 21.24 -23.45
N LEU A 147 -10.07 20.24 -23.97
CA LEU A 147 -10.44 18.84 -23.92
C LEU A 147 -9.68 18.17 -22.77
N LEU A 148 -10.40 17.77 -21.72
CA LEU A 148 -9.87 17.01 -20.60
C LEU A 148 -10.14 15.52 -20.81
N ILE A 149 -9.09 14.72 -20.91
CA ILE A 149 -9.15 13.25 -20.83
C ILE A 149 -8.72 12.88 -19.41
N ASP A 150 -9.70 12.61 -18.55
CA ASP A 150 -9.50 12.43 -17.12
C ASP A 150 -9.28 10.96 -16.78
N GLU A 151 -8.36 10.66 -15.85
CA GLU A 151 -8.01 9.31 -15.38
C GLU A 151 -7.75 8.26 -16.48
N ILE A 152 -6.95 8.60 -17.49
CA ILE A 152 -6.69 7.71 -18.65
C ILE A 152 -6.14 6.32 -18.28
N ASP A 153 -5.48 6.23 -17.13
CA ASP A 153 -4.97 4.99 -16.56
C ASP A 153 -6.06 3.97 -16.23
N LYS A 154 -7.32 4.41 -16.01
CA LYS A 154 -8.46 3.52 -15.78
C LYS A 154 -9.07 2.94 -17.05
N ALA A 155 -8.72 3.48 -18.23
CA ALA A 155 -9.20 2.96 -19.50
C ALA A 155 -8.38 1.75 -19.95
N GLN A 156 -8.99 0.91 -20.78
CA GLN A 156 -8.34 -0.23 -21.41
C GLN A 156 -7.30 0.23 -22.45
N ILE A 157 -6.34 -0.65 -22.80
CA ILE A 157 -5.23 -0.34 -23.70
C ILE A 157 -5.72 0.04 -25.10
N GLU A 158 -6.82 -0.54 -25.55
CA GLU A 158 -7.48 -0.27 -26.83
C GLU A 158 -7.90 1.20 -26.94
N PHE A 159 -8.26 1.82 -25.82
CA PHE A 159 -8.62 3.23 -25.77
C PHE A 159 -7.42 4.15 -26.05
N ASP A 160 -6.19 3.73 -25.69
CA ASP A 160 -4.97 4.47 -26.06
C ASP A 160 -4.85 4.58 -27.59
N ALA A 161 -5.23 3.54 -28.34
CA ALA A 161 -5.16 3.53 -29.80
C ALA A 161 -6.16 4.52 -30.43
N LEU A 162 -7.38 4.60 -29.90
CA LEU A 162 -8.36 5.62 -30.31
C LEU A 162 -7.81 7.03 -30.07
N LEU A 163 -7.26 7.28 -28.87
CA LEU A 163 -6.67 8.58 -28.56
C LEU A 163 -5.45 8.90 -29.42
N LEU A 164 -4.65 7.90 -29.78
CA LEU A 164 -3.54 8.08 -30.71
C LEU A 164 -4.01 8.57 -32.07
N GLU A 165 -5.09 8.00 -32.62
CA GLU A 165 -5.70 8.48 -33.86
C GLU A 165 -6.14 9.94 -33.73
N VAL A 166 -6.93 10.25 -32.69
CA VAL A 166 -7.49 11.58 -32.48
C VAL A 166 -6.40 12.63 -32.22
N LEU A 167 -5.42 12.34 -31.36
CA LEU A 167 -4.38 13.30 -30.97
C LEU A 167 -3.27 13.47 -32.03
N SER A 168 -3.22 12.61 -33.05
CA SER A 168 -2.26 12.74 -34.15
C SER A 168 -2.60 13.92 -35.04
N ASP A 169 -3.78 13.84 -35.66
CA ASP A 169 -4.17 14.73 -36.75
C ASP A 169 -5.39 15.59 -36.36
N PHE A 170 -5.89 15.45 -35.12
CA PHE A 170 -7.12 16.08 -34.65
C PHE A 170 -8.28 15.82 -35.63
N SER A 171 -8.35 14.57 -36.08
CA SER A 171 -9.35 14.07 -37.00
C SER A 171 -9.91 12.75 -36.51
N VAL A 172 -11.15 12.48 -36.88
CA VAL A 172 -11.89 11.27 -36.56
C VAL A 172 -12.50 10.73 -37.84
N THR A 173 -12.37 9.43 -38.09
CA THR A 173 -13.06 8.80 -39.21
C THR A 173 -14.37 8.17 -38.75
N VAL A 174 -15.50 8.73 -39.22
CA VAL A 174 -16.81 8.09 -39.03
C VAL A 174 -17.11 7.29 -40.29
N ALA A 175 -17.42 6.01 -40.16
CA ALA A 175 -17.54 5.10 -41.31
C ALA A 175 -18.52 5.63 -42.39
N GLU A 176 -19.60 6.28 -41.97
CA GLU A 176 -20.66 6.78 -42.84
C GLU A 176 -20.45 8.23 -43.33
N PHE A 177 -19.69 9.06 -42.61
CA PHE A 177 -19.43 10.48 -42.97
C PHE A 177 -18.01 10.74 -43.49
N GLY A 178 -17.14 9.74 -43.44
CA GLY A 178 -15.71 9.90 -43.73
C GLY A 178 -14.96 10.63 -42.62
N THR A 179 -13.78 11.14 -42.96
CA THR A 179 -12.88 11.78 -42.00
C THR A 179 -13.30 13.21 -41.70
N ILE A 180 -13.65 13.47 -40.45
CA ILE A 180 -13.95 14.78 -39.88
C ILE A 180 -12.65 15.33 -39.27
N THR A 181 -12.18 16.48 -39.74
CA THR A 181 -10.98 17.15 -39.20
C THR A 181 -11.40 18.35 -38.35
N ALA A 182 -10.67 18.62 -37.26
CA ALA A 182 -10.99 19.74 -36.38
C ALA A 182 -10.88 21.08 -37.10
N THR A 183 -11.91 21.91 -36.98
CA THR A 183 -11.87 23.30 -37.47
C THR A 183 -10.95 24.14 -36.59
N ARG A 184 -10.98 23.88 -35.27
CA ARG A 184 -10.11 24.51 -34.28
C ARG A 184 -9.57 23.43 -33.34
N ARG A 185 -8.24 23.31 -33.26
CA ARG A 185 -7.60 22.34 -32.36
C ARG A 185 -7.90 22.70 -30.89
N PRO A 186 -8.45 21.78 -30.08
CA PRO A 186 -8.62 22.00 -28.65
C PRO A 186 -7.27 21.96 -27.92
N LEU A 187 -7.17 22.69 -26.81
CA LEU A 187 -6.08 22.47 -25.85
C LEU A 187 -6.38 21.18 -25.09
N VAL A 188 -5.59 20.14 -25.33
CA VAL A 188 -5.80 18.81 -24.72
C VAL A 188 -4.99 18.67 -23.44
N ILE A 189 -5.66 18.28 -22.36
CA ILE A 189 -5.04 17.90 -21.09
C ILE A 189 -5.45 16.46 -20.79
N VAL A 190 -4.47 15.60 -20.56
CA VAL A 190 -4.64 14.20 -20.18
C VAL A 190 -4.16 14.07 -18.75
N THR A 191 -4.92 13.42 -17.88
CA THR A 191 -4.49 13.19 -16.49
C THR A 191 -4.39 11.70 -16.21
N SER A 192 -3.34 11.31 -15.49
CA SER A 192 -3.16 9.93 -15.02
C SER A 192 -2.84 9.92 -13.53
N GLY A 193 -3.47 8.99 -12.81
CA GLY A 193 -3.19 8.68 -11.41
C GLY A 193 -1.95 7.81 -11.22
N GLY A 194 -1.55 7.08 -12.27
CA GLY A 194 -0.44 6.14 -12.26
C GLY A 194 -0.86 4.67 -12.19
N GLN A 195 -2.17 4.36 -12.14
CA GLN A 195 -2.72 3.01 -11.93
C GLN A 195 -2.37 2.00 -13.02
N ARG A 196 -2.04 2.50 -14.22
CA ARG A 196 -1.62 1.74 -15.39
C ARG A 196 -0.56 2.52 -16.15
N GLU A 197 0.47 1.83 -16.62
CA GLU A 197 1.40 2.41 -17.59
C GLU A 197 0.71 2.68 -18.94
N LEU A 198 0.79 3.95 -19.37
CA LEU A 198 0.30 4.37 -20.68
C LEU A 198 1.25 3.90 -21.80
N SER A 199 0.71 3.66 -22.98
CA SER A 199 1.53 3.27 -24.13
C SER A 199 2.61 4.31 -24.45
N ASP A 200 3.80 3.81 -24.79
CA ASP A 200 4.95 4.61 -25.24
C ASP A 200 4.58 5.57 -26.39
N ALA A 201 3.70 5.13 -27.27
CA ALA A 201 3.20 5.91 -28.40
C ALA A 201 2.40 7.14 -27.92
N LEU A 202 1.51 6.98 -26.93
CA LEU A 202 0.68 8.07 -26.41
C LEU A 202 1.55 9.07 -25.64
N ARG A 203 2.48 8.56 -24.82
CA ARG A 203 3.44 9.38 -24.07
C ARG A 203 4.28 10.27 -24.99
N ARG A 204 4.81 9.74 -26.10
CA ARG A 204 5.63 10.50 -27.07
C ARG A 204 4.86 11.60 -27.81
N ARG A 205 3.52 11.56 -27.82
CA ARG A 205 2.66 12.59 -28.44
C ARG A 205 2.23 13.68 -27.47
N CYS A 206 2.49 13.50 -26.18
CA CYS A 206 2.19 14.48 -25.15
C CYS A 206 3.43 15.25 -24.71
N HIS A 207 3.25 16.50 -24.28
CA HIS A 207 4.18 17.13 -23.33
C HIS A 207 3.92 16.52 -21.96
N PHE A 208 4.99 16.32 -21.20
CA PHE A 208 4.91 15.69 -19.88
C PHE A 208 5.06 16.74 -18.77
N LEU A 209 4.17 16.69 -17.78
CA LEU A 209 4.31 17.42 -16.53
C LEU A 209 3.96 16.51 -15.36
N HIS A 210 4.93 16.31 -14.47
CA HIS A 210 4.69 15.70 -13.17
C HIS A 210 4.25 16.78 -12.17
N LEU A 211 3.14 16.54 -11.48
CA LEU A 211 2.63 17.38 -10.40
C LEU A 211 2.95 16.71 -9.05
N PRO A 212 3.97 17.19 -8.33
CA PRO A 212 4.33 16.64 -7.03
C PRO A 212 3.30 17.03 -5.97
N ASN A 213 3.39 16.38 -4.80
CA ASN A 213 2.70 16.90 -3.61
C ASN A 213 3.20 18.33 -3.31
N PRO A 214 2.31 19.26 -2.98
CA PRO A 214 2.70 20.62 -2.64
C PRO A 214 3.54 20.63 -1.36
N ASP A 215 4.51 21.54 -1.32
CA ASP A 215 5.23 21.84 -0.09
C ASP A 215 4.33 22.59 0.92
N ALA A 216 4.77 22.65 2.18
CA ALA A 216 4.02 23.31 3.25
C ALA A 216 3.66 24.78 2.94
N ALA A 217 4.49 25.50 2.18
CA ALA A 217 4.23 26.90 1.82
C ALA A 217 3.13 27.02 0.75
N MET A 218 3.11 26.08 -0.19
CA MET A 218 2.07 25.93 -1.20
C MET A 218 0.75 25.49 -0.57
N GLU A 219 0.76 24.51 0.32
CA GLU A 219 -0.42 24.06 1.05
C GLU A 219 -1.06 25.16 1.89
N ARG A 220 -0.25 25.95 2.58
CA ARG A 220 -0.76 27.11 3.31
C ARG A 220 -1.45 28.11 2.40
N ARG A 221 -0.91 28.36 1.20
CA ARG A 221 -1.55 29.25 0.21
C ARG A 221 -2.86 28.65 -0.34
N ILE A 222 -2.89 27.34 -0.56
CA ILE A 222 -4.12 26.63 -0.96
C ILE A 222 -5.18 26.75 0.14
N LEU A 223 -4.80 26.54 1.40
CA LEU A 223 -5.68 26.68 2.56
C LEU A 223 -6.24 28.09 2.70
N GLU A 224 -5.39 29.12 2.63
CA GLU A 224 -5.83 30.52 2.75
C GLU A 224 -6.83 30.91 1.64
N HIS A 225 -6.69 30.34 0.45
CA HIS A 225 -7.63 30.55 -0.65
C HIS A 225 -9.00 29.87 -0.41
N HIS A 226 -8.99 28.61 0.05
CA HIS A 226 -10.21 27.81 0.24
C HIS A 226 -10.91 28.05 1.58
N VAL A 227 -10.17 28.54 2.58
CA VAL A 227 -10.62 28.88 3.92
C VAL A 227 -10.02 30.24 4.30
N PRO A 228 -10.65 31.35 3.91
CA PRO A 228 -10.14 32.68 4.23
C PRO A 228 -10.02 32.92 5.73
N ASP A 229 -8.96 33.64 6.15
CA ASP A 229 -8.68 33.98 7.56
C ASP A 229 -8.48 32.76 8.48
N VAL A 230 -8.10 31.60 7.95
CA VAL A 230 -8.06 30.34 8.69
C VAL A 230 -7.12 30.38 9.90
N ASP A 231 -5.94 30.97 9.74
CA ASP A 231 -4.97 31.16 10.83
C ASP A 231 -5.59 31.97 11.97
N ARG A 232 -6.30 33.06 11.65
CA ARG A 232 -6.95 33.93 12.64
C ARG A 232 -8.09 33.23 13.36
N ARG A 233 -8.92 32.48 12.61
CA ARG A 233 -10.08 31.77 13.16
C ARG A 233 -9.67 30.66 14.12
N LEU A 234 -8.71 29.81 13.72
CA LEU A 234 -8.20 28.76 14.60
C LEU A 234 -7.41 29.32 15.79
N THR A 235 -6.64 30.39 15.60
CA THR A 235 -5.99 31.08 16.72
C THR A 235 -7.00 31.60 17.74
N SER A 236 -8.12 32.16 17.28
CA SER A 236 -9.20 32.62 18.15
C SER A 236 -9.86 31.45 18.90
N ALA A 237 -10.11 30.33 18.21
CA ALA A 237 -10.66 29.12 18.83
C ALA A 237 -9.72 28.57 19.91
N MET A 238 -8.41 28.52 19.63
CA MET A 238 -7.40 28.10 20.60
C MET A 238 -7.29 29.01 21.82
N ARG A 239 -7.47 30.34 21.66
CA ARG A 239 -7.48 31.28 22.79
C ARG A 239 -8.72 31.14 23.69
N GLY A 240 -9.81 30.61 23.14
CA GLY A 240 -11.04 30.33 23.89
C GLY A 240 -10.94 29.07 24.76
N LEU A 241 -9.87 28.27 24.63
CA LEU A 241 -9.65 27.12 25.48
C LEU A 241 -9.37 27.54 26.93
N THR A 242 -10.04 26.87 27.87
CA THR A 242 -9.91 27.13 29.30
C THR A 242 -8.51 26.75 29.79
N ALA A 243 -7.82 27.70 30.43
CA ALA A 243 -6.54 27.44 31.08
C ALA A 243 -6.72 26.43 32.23
N GLY A 244 -5.83 25.44 32.31
CA GLY A 244 -5.84 24.42 33.37
C GLY A 244 -6.47 23.07 32.98
N HIS A 245 -7.01 22.92 31.76
CA HIS A 245 -7.33 21.60 31.21
C HIS A 245 -6.07 21.00 30.54
N PRO A 246 -5.58 19.84 30.97
CA PRO A 246 -4.27 19.32 30.52
C PRO A 246 -4.11 19.15 29.01
N TRP A 247 -5.18 18.71 28.32
CA TRP A 247 -5.21 18.61 26.86
C TRP A 247 -5.07 19.98 26.19
N SER A 248 -5.78 20.99 26.69
CA SER A 248 -5.78 22.34 26.12
C SER A 248 -4.39 22.98 26.20
N ASP A 249 -3.71 22.83 27.35
CA ASP A 249 -2.35 23.32 27.53
C ASP A 249 -1.36 22.60 26.59
N SER A 250 -1.52 21.28 26.43
CA SER A 250 -0.72 20.46 25.52
C SER A 250 -0.90 20.88 24.06
N LEU A 251 -2.14 21.06 23.61
CA LEU A 251 -2.46 21.50 22.25
C LEU A 251 -1.89 22.89 21.96
N ILE A 252 -2.07 23.84 22.89
CA ILE A 252 -1.53 25.21 22.75
C ILE A 252 0.00 25.20 22.71
N ALA A 253 0.66 24.41 23.57
CA ALA A 253 2.11 24.32 23.58
C ALA A 253 2.65 23.73 22.27
N THR A 254 1.99 22.69 21.77
CA THR A 254 2.45 21.90 20.62
C THR A 254 2.17 22.59 19.29
N ALA A 255 1.02 23.24 19.15
CA ALA A 255 0.59 23.88 17.91
C ALA A 255 1.19 25.29 17.70
N LYS A 256 2.09 25.77 18.59
CA LYS A 256 2.77 27.06 18.38
C LYS A 256 3.70 27.01 17.15
N PRO A 257 3.69 28.04 16.29
CA PRO A 257 2.93 29.29 16.38
C PRO A 257 1.52 29.24 15.75
N SER A 258 1.19 28.23 14.95
CA SER A 258 -0.10 28.10 14.25
C SER A 258 -0.56 26.64 14.19
N LEU A 259 -1.81 26.39 14.56
CA LEU A 259 -2.46 25.08 14.40
C LEU A 259 -2.57 24.69 12.93
N VAL A 260 -2.71 25.64 12.00
CA VAL A 260 -2.69 25.36 10.56
C VAL A 260 -1.35 24.77 10.13
N ALA A 261 -0.26 25.44 10.50
CA ALA A 261 1.10 24.96 10.22
C ALA A 261 1.38 23.62 10.90
N TYR A 262 0.79 23.40 12.07
CA TYR A 262 0.89 22.14 12.78
C TYR A 262 0.15 21.00 12.07
N THR A 263 -1.08 21.24 11.61
CA THR A 263 -1.87 20.27 10.86
C THR A 263 -1.23 19.92 9.51
N ILE A 264 -0.63 20.88 8.81
CA ILE A 264 0.16 20.62 7.59
C ILE A 264 1.26 19.59 7.87
N ARG A 265 2.07 19.82 8.90
CA ARG A 265 3.15 18.91 9.27
C ARG A 265 2.63 17.53 9.71
N PHE A 266 1.48 17.48 10.38
CA PHE A 266 0.83 16.22 10.71
C PHE A 266 0.40 15.45 9.46
N VAL A 267 -0.17 16.14 8.47
CA VAL A 267 -0.53 15.56 7.17
C VAL A 267 0.71 15.07 6.41
N ASP A 268 1.83 15.79 6.45
CA ASP A 268 3.09 15.31 5.89
C ASP A 268 3.57 14.02 6.58
N ALA A 269 3.48 13.95 7.90
CA ALA A 269 3.82 12.74 8.64
C ALA A 269 2.89 11.55 8.28
N LEU A 270 1.61 11.80 8.01
CA LEU A 270 0.69 10.77 7.52
C LEU A 270 1.11 10.27 6.13
N ARG A 271 1.48 11.17 5.21
CA ARG A 271 1.98 10.82 3.86
C ARG A 271 3.25 9.98 3.90
N ASP A 272 4.20 10.36 4.75
CA ASP A 272 5.48 9.64 4.93
C ASP A 272 5.30 8.23 5.51
N ASN A 273 4.14 7.96 6.13
CA ASN A 273 3.75 6.66 6.67
C ASN A 273 2.65 5.95 5.86
N GLY A 274 2.43 6.39 4.61
CA GLY A 274 1.65 5.67 3.61
C GLY A 274 0.16 6.01 3.56
N LEU A 275 -0.27 7.08 4.23
CA LEU A 275 -1.63 7.60 4.10
C LEU A 275 -1.67 8.67 3.00
N PRO A 276 -2.31 8.42 1.85
CA PRO A 276 -2.39 9.39 0.77
C PRO A 276 -3.36 10.52 1.14
N CYS A 277 -2.84 11.58 1.75
CA CYS A 277 -3.63 12.76 2.08
C CYS A 277 -3.35 13.86 1.05
N GLY A 278 -4.29 14.10 0.12
CA GLY A 278 -4.16 15.21 -0.84
C GLY A 278 -4.42 16.60 -0.19
N PRO A 279 -4.10 17.69 -0.89
CA PRO A 279 -4.44 19.06 -0.48
C PRO A 279 -5.93 19.26 -0.15
N SER A 280 -6.83 18.60 -0.88
CA SER A 280 -8.27 18.63 -0.58
C SER A 280 -8.58 18.04 0.80
N GLY A 281 -7.97 16.92 1.16
CA GLY A 281 -8.14 16.30 2.48
C GLY A 281 -7.62 17.20 3.61
N LEU A 282 -6.51 17.92 3.39
CA LEU A 282 -6.02 18.94 4.31
C LEU A 282 -7.02 20.12 4.47
N VAL A 283 -7.60 20.61 3.37
CA VAL A 283 -8.65 21.64 3.42
C VAL A 283 -9.85 21.18 4.25
N ASP A 284 -10.30 19.95 4.03
CA ASP A 284 -11.44 19.37 4.75
C ASP A 284 -11.11 19.14 6.23
N ALA A 285 -9.91 18.65 6.56
CA ALA A 285 -9.44 18.50 7.93
C ALA A 285 -9.46 19.83 8.69
N VAL A 286 -8.94 20.89 8.07
CA VAL A 286 -8.91 22.23 8.68
C VAL A 286 -10.32 22.82 8.84
N ARG A 287 -11.23 22.56 7.88
CA ARG A 287 -12.65 22.92 8.03
C ARG A 287 -13.32 22.15 9.16
N ALA A 288 -13.03 20.86 9.30
CA ALA A 288 -13.57 20.04 10.37
C ALA A 288 -13.12 20.54 11.75
N LEU A 289 -11.85 20.93 11.90
CA LEU A 289 -11.33 21.55 13.12
C LEU A 289 -12.04 22.88 13.49
N LEU A 290 -12.63 23.59 12.53
CA LEU A 290 -13.43 24.79 12.78
C LEU A 290 -14.88 24.49 13.21
N CYS A 291 -15.33 23.23 13.08
CA CYS A 291 -16.70 22.81 13.36
C CYS A 291 -16.86 22.04 14.68
N ILE A 292 -15.76 21.75 15.38
CA ILE A 292 -15.75 20.97 16.61
C ILE A 292 -15.27 21.79 17.81
N GLU A 293 -15.47 21.26 19.02
CA GLU A 293 -14.89 21.82 20.23
C GLU A 293 -13.43 21.36 20.38
N LEU A 294 -12.47 22.26 20.15
CA LEU A 294 -11.04 21.96 20.29
C LEU A 294 -10.63 21.58 21.72
N SER A 295 -11.47 21.83 22.73
CA SER A 295 -11.27 21.40 24.11
C SER A 295 -11.47 19.90 24.32
N ASP A 296 -12.13 19.22 23.38
CA ASP A 296 -12.36 17.79 23.39
C ASP A 296 -11.37 17.09 22.45
N ARG A 297 -10.44 16.33 23.04
CA ARG A 297 -9.40 15.60 22.30
C ARG A 297 -10.00 14.55 21.36
N ASP A 298 -11.06 13.87 21.79
CA ASP A 298 -11.68 12.83 21.00
C ASP A 298 -12.40 13.42 19.79
N GLN A 299 -13.08 14.57 19.95
CA GLN A 299 -13.64 15.28 18.79
C GLN A 299 -12.55 15.67 17.78
N VAL A 300 -11.39 16.15 18.23
CA VAL A 300 -10.25 16.45 17.34
C VAL A 300 -9.75 15.20 16.62
N ARG A 301 -9.63 14.08 17.34
CA ARG A 301 -9.22 12.78 16.78
C ARG A 301 -10.20 12.30 15.72
N GLU A 302 -11.49 12.31 16.03
CA GLU A 302 -12.55 11.85 15.14
C GLU A 302 -12.70 12.76 13.90
N ALA A 303 -12.61 14.08 14.07
CA ALA A 303 -12.65 15.02 12.95
C ALA A 303 -11.49 14.81 11.97
N LEU A 304 -10.27 14.64 12.49
CA LEU A 304 -9.10 14.35 11.66
C LEU A 304 -9.16 12.95 11.05
N SER A 305 -9.62 11.95 11.79
CA SER A 305 -9.80 10.58 11.25
C SER A 305 -10.83 10.56 10.12
N CYS A 306 -11.97 11.23 10.29
CA CYS A 306 -13.04 11.28 9.31
C CYS A 306 -12.63 11.96 7.99
N THR A 307 -11.69 12.90 8.06
CA THR A 307 -11.25 13.69 6.89
C THR A 307 -9.99 13.15 6.21
N LEU A 308 -9.10 12.48 6.96
CA LEU A 308 -7.78 12.06 6.48
C LEU A 308 -7.62 10.54 6.30
N VAL A 309 -8.54 9.73 6.84
CA VAL A 309 -8.51 8.27 6.72
C VAL A 309 -9.55 7.82 5.69
N HIS A 310 -9.11 7.01 4.72
CA HIS A 310 -9.96 6.54 3.62
C HIS A 310 -10.19 5.02 3.62
N ARG A 311 -9.36 4.26 4.34
CA ARG A 311 -9.47 2.80 4.47
C ARG A 311 -9.30 2.39 5.93
N GLU A 312 -9.98 1.32 6.35
CA GLU A 312 -9.90 0.82 7.74
C GLU A 312 -8.47 0.41 8.13
N VAL A 313 -7.71 -0.17 7.19
CA VAL A 313 -6.30 -0.56 7.37
C VAL A 313 -5.38 0.62 7.75
N GLN A 314 -5.79 1.86 7.48
CA GLN A 314 -5.01 3.06 7.81
C GLN A 314 -5.22 3.53 9.25
N LEU A 315 -6.27 3.05 9.95
CA LEU A 315 -6.61 3.49 11.30
C LEU A 315 -5.51 3.24 12.34
N PRO A 316 -4.80 2.08 12.36
CA PRO A 316 -3.72 1.86 13.31
C PRO A 316 -2.59 2.89 13.17
N THR A 317 -2.16 3.16 11.94
CA THR A 317 -1.14 4.16 11.59
C THR A 317 -1.57 5.57 11.96
N PHE A 318 -2.80 5.95 11.59
CA PHE A 318 -3.37 7.24 11.95
C PHE A 318 -3.42 7.42 13.48
N ARG A 319 -3.93 6.43 14.22
CA ARG A 319 -4.04 6.49 15.68
C ARG A 319 -2.66 6.65 16.33
N ALA A 320 -1.66 5.88 15.90
CA ALA A 320 -0.31 5.98 16.41
C ALA A 320 0.32 7.38 16.13
N LEU A 321 0.12 7.93 14.94
CA LEU A 321 0.56 9.29 14.61
C LEU A 321 -0.23 10.35 15.39
N PHE A 322 -1.53 10.17 15.57
CA PHE A 322 -2.35 11.09 16.35
C PHE A 322 -1.88 11.16 17.81
N GLU A 323 -1.60 10.01 18.44
CA GLU A 323 -1.05 9.97 19.80
C GLU A 323 0.30 10.71 19.91
N LEU A 324 1.15 10.58 18.89
CA LEU A 324 2.46 11.25 18.83
C LEU A 324 2.35 12.76 18.61
N TRP A 325 1.42 13.20 17.76
CA TRP A 325 1.27 14.59 17.37
C TRP A 325 0.31 15.36 18.28
N PHE A 326 -0.67 14.71 18.89
CA PHE A 326 -1.68 15.32 19.75
C PHE A 326 -1.71 14.64 21.12
N PRO A 327 -0.62 14.73 21.91
CA PRO A 327 -0.55 14.02 23.18
C PRO A 327 -1.42 14.68 24.26
N ASP A 328 -1.98 13.86 25.14
CA ASP A 328 -2.97 14.29 26.13
C ASP A 328 -2.40 15.18 27.27
N LYS A 329 -1.24 14.85 27.87
CA LYS A 329 -0.65 15.64 28.98
C LYS A 329 0.87 15.64 29.04
N VAL A 330 1.56 16.79 29.09
CA VAL A 330 2.99 16.80 29.47
C VAL A 330 3.07 16.82 31.00
N ARG A 331 3.13 15.64 31.65
CA ARG A 331 3.22 15.57 33.12
C ARG A 331 4.67 15.33 33.57
N PRO A 332 5.19 16.06 34.57
CA PRO A 332 6.45 15.72 35.24
C PRO A 332 6.27 14.48 36.15
N PRO A 333 7.34 13.71 36.43
CA PRO A 333 7.26 12.50 37.25
C PRO A 333 6.70 12.79 38.65
N LYS A 334 5.94 11.82 39.21
CA LYS A 334 5.56 11.88 40.64
C LYS A 334 6.80 11.85 41.54
N PRO A 335 6.81 12.61 42.66
CA PRO A 335 7.91 12.58 43.63
C PRO A 335 7.97 11.28 44.46
N ASP A 336 6.85 10.57 44.65
CA ASP A 336 6.73 9.42 45.57
C ASP A 336 6.99 8.04 44.91
N GLY A 337 7.51 8.00 43.68
CA GLY A 337 7.70 6.76 42.90
C GLY A 337 6.39 6.21 42.29
N PRO A 338 6.46 5.23 41.37
CA PRO A 338 5.26 4.65 40.77
C PRO A 338 4.50 3.79 41.77
N SER A 339 3.18 3.87 41.68
CA SER A 339 2.27 2.93 42.33
C SER A 339 2.50 1.50 41.79
N GLU A 340 2.26 0.48 42.62
CA GLU A 340 2.36 -0.92 42.20
C GLU A 340 1.42 -1.20 41.01
N PRO A 341 1.94 -1.66 39.86
CA PRO A 341 1.13 -1.82 38.65
C PRO A 341 -0.05 -2.76 38.83
N SER A 342 0.14 -3.90 39.51
CA SER A 342 -0.92 -4.90 39.73
C SER A 342 -2.13 -4.31 40.47
N LYS A 343 -1.90 -3.57 41.57
CA LYS A 343 -2.97 -2.92 42.33
C LYS A 343 -3.74 -1.88 41.50
N VAL A 344 -3.02 -1.01 40.78
CA VAL A 344 -3.65 0.01 39.92
C VAL A 344 -4.47 -0.64 38.82
N LEU A 345 -3.97 -1.73 38.23
CA LEU A 345 -4.69 -2.46 37.19
C LEU A 345 -5.88 -3.23 37.75
N ALA A 346 -5.83 -3.79 38.95
CA ALA A 346 -6.95 -4.47 39.59
C ALA A 346 -8.11 -3.51 39.87
N GLU A 347 -7.81 -2.28 40.29
CA GLU A 347 -8.78 -1.24 40.65
C GLU A 347 -9.22 -0.34 39.48
N LEU A 348 -8.79 -0.64 38.25
CA LEU A 348 -8.95 0.26 37.09
C LEU A 348 -10.39 0.73 36.84
N ASP A 349 -11.37 -0.15 37.03
CA ASP A 349 -12.80 0.14 36.84
C ASP A 349 -13.52 0.59 38.13
N ALA A 350 -12.83 0.53 39.28
CA ALA A 350 -13.40 0.88 40.58
C ALA A 350 -13.18 2.36 40.96
N GLY A 351 -12.35 3.09 40.20
CA GLY A 351 -12.03 4.48 40.45
C GLY A 351 -12.94 5.50 39.74
N ASP A 352 -13.02 6.72 40.28
CA ASP A 352 -13.74 7.87 39.67
C ASP A 352 -13.02 8.44 38.43
N ARG A 353 -11.82 7.94 38.08
CA ARG A 353 -11.01 8.45 36.97
C ARG A 353 -11.20 7.58 35.73
N ASP A 354 -11.10 8.21 34.56
CA ASP A 354 -11.06 7.51 33.28
C ASP A 354 -9.95 6.42 33.27
N PRO A 355 -10.27 5.17 32.91
CA PRO A 355 -9.31 4.07 32.80
C PRO A 355 -8.11 4.39 31.92
N ASN A 356 -8.33 5.01 30.76
CA ASN A 356 -7.23 5.34 29.83
C ASN A 356 -6.29 6.40 30.41
N GLN A 357 -6.85 7.39 31.11
CA GLN A 357 -6.08 8.35 31.88
C GLN A 357 -5.24 7.69 32.97
N THR A 358 -5.81 6.72 33.69
CA THR A 358 -5.13 6.00 34.77
C THR A 358 -3.97 5.16 34.24
N LEU A 359 -4.16 4.46 33.13
CA LEU A 359 -3.10 3.72 32.42
C LEU A 359 -1.98 4.64 31.93
N SER A 360 -2.35 5.80 31.36
CA SER A 360 -1.38 6.79 30.88
C SER A 360 -0.55 7.39 32.02
N ASP A 361 -1.18 7.67 33.16
CA ASP A 361 -0.50 8.17 34.36
C ASP A 361 0.49 7.12 34.89
N LEU A 362 0.07 5.86 35.00
CA LEU A 362 0.93 4.76 35.44
C LEU A 362 2.13 4.56 34.48
N ALA A 363 1.88 4.58 33.17
CA ALA A 363 2.93 4.48 32.16
C ALA A 363 3.97 5.61 32.27
N ALA A 364 3.54 6.85 32.52
CA ALA A 364 4.46 7.98 32.71
C ALA A 364 5.36 7.81 33.94
N ASP A 365 4.83 7.31 35.05
CA ASP A 365 5.63 7.05 36.25
C ASP A 365 6.64 5.92 35.99
N LEU A 366 6.21 4.82 35.35
CA LEU A 366 7.07 3.67 35.01
C LEU A 366 8.17 4.01 34.01
N VAL A 367 7.86 4.74 32.94
CA VAL A 367 8.86 5.19 31.96
C VAL A 367 9.88 6.14 32.57
N SER A 368 9.48 6.94 33.56
CA SER A 368 10.41 7.81 34.30
C SER A 368 11.39 7.03 35.15
N GLN A 369 10.92 5.98 35.81
CA GLN A 369 11.76 5.20 36.71
C GLN A 369 12.66 4.20 35.97
N PHE A 370 12.12 3.49 34.98
CA PHE A 370 12.77 2.34 34.37
C PHE A 370 13.16 2.54 32.92
N GLY A 371 12.65 3.59 32.27
CA GLY A 371 12.77 3.75 30.82
C GLY A 371 14.05 4.44 30.36
N GLU A 372 14.76 5.18 31.22
CA GLU A 372 15.91 6.00 30.78
C GLU A 372 17.20 5.18 30.65
N TYR A 373 17.91 5.36 29.52
CA TYR A 373 19.23 4.77 29.27
C TYR A 373 20.15 5.68 28.47
N GLN A 374 21.45 5.40 28.50
CA GLN A 374 22.45 6.09 27.68
C GLN A 374 22.59 5.41 26.31
N SER A 375 22.27 6.14 25.24
CA SER A 375 22.52 5.74 23.85
C SER A 375 23.80 6.41 23.33
N LEU A 376 24.28 5.99 22.15
CA LEU A 376 25.40 6.63 21.45
C LEU A 376 25.15 8.11 21.16
N ASP A 377 23.88 8.50 20.94
CA ASP A 377 23.47 9.89 20.71
C ASP A 377 23.02 10.62 22.00
N GLY A 378 23.35 10.08 23.18
CA GLY A 378 22.95 10.63 24.49
C GLY A 378 21.75 9.93 25.15
N PRO A 379 21.19 10.48 26.23
CA PRO A 379 20.17 9.80 27.03
C PRO A 379 18.85 9.66 26.26
N SER A 380 18.26 8.47 26.27
CA SER A 380 17.05 8.08 25.53
C SER A 380 16.11 7.24 26.40
N PHE A 381 14.93 6.91 25.88
CA PHE A 381 13.94 6.07 26.58
C PHE A 381 13.67 4.75 25.83
N SER A 382 13.44 3.67 26.58
CA SER A 382 13.16 2.33 26.05
C SER A 382 11.97 1.68 26.75
N ALA A 383 10.93 1.36 25.98
CA ALA A 383 9.78 0.61 26.47
C ALA A 383 10.18 -0.80 26.91
N LEU A 384 11.18 -1.41 26.24
CA LEU A 384 11.70 -2.73 26.58
C LEU A 384 12.28 -2.77 27.99
N GLN A 385 12.98 -1.70 28.41
CA GLN A 385 13.55 -1.64 29.76
C GLN A 385 12.47 -1.55 30.82
N VAL A 386 11.41 -0.78 30.54
CA VAL A 386 10.24 -0.70 31.42
C VAL A 386 9.60 -2.08 31.52
N VAL A 387 9.20 -2.69 30.39
CA VAL A 387 8.52 -4.00 30.37
C VAL A 387 9.33 -5.08 31.09
N ARG A 388 10.66 -5.11 30.91
CA ARG A 388 11.56 -6.05 31.62
C ARG A 388 11.68 -5.80 33.12
N ALA A 389 11.50 -4.55 33.58
CA ALA A 389 11.64 -4.20 34.99
C ALA A 389 10.40 -4.54 35.82
N ILE A 390 9.21 -4.50 35.22
CA ILE A 390 7.92 -4.73 35.91
C ILE A 390 7.37 -6.14 35.75
N ASP A 391 7.93 -6.97 34.85
CA ASP A 391 7.44 -8.33 34.56
C ASP A 391 5.92 -8.35 34.32
N LEU A 392 5.53 -7.97 33.10
CA LEU A 392 4.11 -7.86 32.74
C LEU A 392 3.36 -9.19 32.82
N ASP A 393 4.05 -10.32 32.65
CA ASP A 393 3.43 -11.64 32.75
C ASP A 393 3.06 -11.93 34.21
N GLN A 394 3.99 -11.71 35.14
CA GLN A 394 3.70 -11.82 36.57
C GLN A 394 2.64 -10.80 37.02
N THR A 395 2.69 -9.57 36.51
CA THR A 395 1.68 -8.55 36.78
C THR A 395 0.28 -9.01 36.34
N ALA A 396 0.17 -9.69 35.20
CA ALA A 396 -1.10 -10.22 34.72
C ALA A 396 -1.64 -11.33 35.62
N GLU A 397 -0.77 -12.20 36.14
CA GLU A 397 -1.14 -13.24 37.10
C GLU A 397 -1.64 -12.63 38.42
N ASP A 398 -0.92 -11.65 38.95
CA ASP A 398 -1.28 -10.96 40.20
C ASP A 398 -2.65 -10.26 40.07
N VAL A 399 -2.87 -9.55 38.95
CA VAL A 399 -4.17 -8.89 38.67
C VAL A 399 -5.28 -9.92 38.50
N ALA A 400 -5.01 -11.07 37.87
CA ALA A 400 -6.01 -12.13 37.70
C ALA A 400 -6.43 -12.74 39.04
N LEU A 401 -5.47 -12.93 39.96
CA LEU A 401 -5.74 -13.40 41.32
C LEU A 401 -6.60 -12.39 42.09
N ASP A 402 -6.21 -11.11 42.10
CA ASP A 402 -6.97 -10.05 42.78
C ASP A 402 -8.41 -9.92 42.24
N LEU A 403 -8.58 -10.02 40.91
CA LEU A 403 -9.90 -10.00 40.27
C LEU A 403 -10.75 -11.25 40.57
N ALA A 404 -10.12 -12.42 40.65
CA ALA A 404 -10.80 -13.67 40.97
C ALA A 404 -11.27 -13.71 42.43
N ASP A 405 -10.46 -13.19 43.37
CA ASP A 405 -10.80 -13.10 44.80
C ASP A 405 -12.01 -12.19 45.07
N ALA A 406 -12.26 -11.20 44.20
CA ALA A 406 -13.43 -10.33 44.27
C ALA A 406 -14.73 -11.00 43.78
N LEU A 407 -14.66 -12.19 43.16
CA LEU A 407 -15.78 -12.89 42.56
C LEU A 407 -16.07 -14.24 43.27
N PRO A 408 -17.30 -14.79 43.17
CA PRO A 408 -17.58 -16.12 43.68
C PRO A 408 -16.70 -17.18 42.99
N PRO A 409 -16.18 -18.20 43.70
CA PRO A 409 -15.31 -19.21 43.11
C PRO A 409 -16.06 -20.01 42.04
N SER A 410 -15.57 -19.92 40.81
CA SER A 410 -16.08 -20.62 39.63
C SER A 410 -14.99 -20.66 38.55
N ASP A 411 -14.90 -21.76 37.81
CA ASP A 411 -13.97 -21.90 36.68
C ASP A 411 -14.18 -20.78 35.65
N LEU A 412 -15.45 -20.43 35.39
CA LEU A 412 -15.81 -19.35 34.48
C LEU A 412 -15.32 -17.97 34.97
N ASN A 413 -15.43 -17.69 36.27
CA ASN A 413 -14.99 -16.41 36.84
C ASN A 413 -13.47 -16.28 36.82
N SER A 414 -12.75 -17.39 37.06
CA SER A 414 -11.29 -17.44 36.97
C SER A 414 -10.81 -17.20 35.53
N MET A 415 -11.53 -17.75 34.54
CA MET A 415 -11.26 -17.47 33.12
C MET A 415 -11.52 -16.00 32.75
N ILE A 416 -12.64 -15.42 33.22
CA ILE A 416 -12.96 -14.00 32.98
C ILE A 416 -11.91 -13.10 33.64
N ALA A 417 -11.53 -13.36 34.89
CA ALA A 417 -10.49 -12.60 35.60
C ALA A 417 -9.15 -12.64 34.85
N SER A 418 -8.73 -13.83 34.41
CA SER A 418 -7.50 -14.00 33.62
C SER A 418 -7.53 -13.23 32.29
N ARG A 419 -8.67 -13.27 31.58
CA ARG A 419 -8.84 -12.54 30.31
C ARG A 419 -8.83 -11.03 30.52
N THR A 420 -9.53 -10.54 31.56
CA THR A 420 -9.57 -9.12 31.91
C THR A 420 -8.19 -8.63 32.33
N ALA A 421 -7.46 -9.38 33.15
CA ALA A 421 -6.11 -9.05 33.58
C ALA A 421 -5.15 -8.90 32.39
N ARG A 422 -5.14 -9.87 31.46
CA ARG A 422 -4.36 -9.78 30.22
C ARG A 422 -4.72 -8.54 29.40
N SER A 423 -6.01 -8.26 29.23
CA SER A 423 -6.49 -7.07 28.51
C SER A 423 -6.00 -5.76 29.15
N ARG A 424 -6.06 -5.64 30.49
CA ARG A 424 -5.59 -4.47 31.23
C ARG A 424 -4.08 -4.29 31.16
N VAL A 425 -3.31 -5.38 31.27
CA VAL A 425 -1.84 -5.37 31.10
C VAL A 425 -1.45 -4.96 29.68
N GLU A 426 -2.14 -5.45 28.65
CA GLU A 426 -1.93 -4.99 27.27
C GLU A 426 -2.31 -3.52 27.08
N GLY A 427 -3.34 -3.02 27.79
CA GLY A 427 -3.64 -1.60 27.91
C GLY A 427 -2.46 -0.79 28.46
N LEU A 428 -1.90 -1.20 29.60
CA LEU A 428 -0.73 -0.56 30.20
C LEU A 428 0.48 -0.58 29.27
N ARG A 429 0.73 -1.72 28.63
CA ARG A 429 1.82 -1.89 27.67
C ARG A 429 1.73 -0.90 26.51
N ARG A 430 0.53 -0.71 25.94
CA ARG A 430 0.29 0.31 24.91
C ARG A 430 0.60 1.71 25.41
N ALA A 431 0.17 2.03 26.65
CA ALA A 431 0.45 3.32 27.27
C ALA A 431 1.97 3.54 27.50
N ILE A 432 2.73 2.51 27.91
CA ILE A 432 4.20 2.56 28.07
C ILE A 432 4.88 2.86 26.74
N VAL A 433 4.49 2.18 25.66
CA VAL A 433 5.05 2.40 24.32
C VAL A 433 4.74 3.82 23.84
N ALA A 434 3.49 4.27 23.97
CA ALA A 434 3.08 5.61 23.58
C ALA A 434 3.88 6.70 24.33
N GLU A 435 4.02 6.55 25.65
CA GLU A 435 4.78 7.50 26.48
C GLU A 435 6.28 7.47 26.17
N THR A 436 6.86 6.29 25.94
CA THR A 436 8.26 6.16 25.51
C THR A 436 8.48 6.90 24.20
N ASN A 437 7.66 6.61 23.18
CA ASN A 437 7.76 7.24 21.85
C ASN A 437 7.65 8.76 21.95
N ARG A 438 6.72 9.24 22.79
CA ARG A 438 6.57 10.67 23.06
C ARG A 438 7.83 11.30 23.64
N ARG A 439 8.45 10.71 24.67
CA ARG A 439 9.68 11.25 25.28
C ARG A 439 10.86 11.23 24.32
N VAL A 440 10.98 10.16 23.54
CA VAL A 440 11.98 10.10 22.48
C VAL A 440 11.71 11.18 21.43
N ALA A 441 10.45 11.45 21.09
CA ALA A 441 10.08 12.49 20.13
C ALA A 441 10.35 13.91 20.63
N GLN A 442 10.17 14.16 21.94
CA GLN A 442 10.55 15.44 22.56
C GLN A 442 12.07 15.68 22.48
N ARG A 443 12.89 14.62 22.57
CA ARG A 443 14.36 14.73 22.50
C ARG A 443 14.93 14.69 21.08
N ARG A 444 14.41 13.79 20.23
CA ARG A 444 14.96 13.46 18.89
C ARG A 444 14.11 13.94 17.71
N GLY A 445 12.92 14.52 17.96
CA GLY A 445 11.97 14.97 16.94
C GLY A 445 10.89 13.93 16.62
N LYS A 446 9.68 14.41 16.33
CA LYS A 446 8.49 13.57 16.06
C LYS A 446 8.62 12.80 14.75
N GLU A 447 9.21 13.42 13.75
CA GLU A 447 9.43 12.86 12.42
C GLU A 447 10.33 11.61 12.48
N ARG A 448 11.39 11.67 13.28
CA ARG A 448 12.32 10.54 13.45
C ARG A 448 11.69 9.38 14.22
N VAL A 449 10.85 9.67 15.21
CA VAL A 449 10.11 8.63 15.94
C VAL A 449 9.06 7.98 15.05
N ALA A 450 8.36 8.77 14.23
CA ALA A 450 7.37 8.26 13.29
C ALA A 450 7.95 7.21 12.33
N GLU A 451 9.23 7.34 11.95
CA GLU A 451 9.88 6.43 11.01
C GLU A 451 9.92 4.96 11.45
N TYR A 452 10.05 4.70 12.75
CA TYR A 452 10.23 3.35 13.31
C TYR A 452 9.17 2.93 14.34
N ALA A 453 8.48 3.88 14.96
CA ALA A 453 7.54 3.61 16.05
C ALA A 453 6.07 3.52 15.60
N VAL A 454 5.80 3.91 14.36
CA VAL A 454 4.47 3.91 13.76
C VAL A 454 4.41 2.76 12.74
N PRO A 455 3.38 1.90 12.77
CA PRO A 455 3.13 0.95 11.69
C PRO A 455 3.02 1.72 10.37
N LYS A 456 3.74 1.32 9.33
CA LYS A 456 3.60 1.98 8.03
C LYS A 456 2.47 1.28 7.30
N THR A 457 1.43 2.02 6.93
CA THR A 457 0.46 1.48 5.98
C THR A 457 1.20 1.34 4.65
N THR A 458 1.28 0.13 4.12
CA THR A 458 1.69 -0.07 2.71
C THR A 458 0.75 0.75 1.83
N ARG A 459 1.30 1.55 0.91
CA ARG A 459 0.46 2.41 0.05
C ARG A 459 -0.59 1.52 -0.59
N ALA A 460 -1.85 1.83 -0.32
CA ALA A 460 -2.96 1.00 -0.77
C ALA A 460 -3.22 1.14 -2.28
N ASP A 461 -2.43 1.98 -2.97
CA ASP A 461 -2.29 1.94 -4.42
C ASP A 461 -1.50 0.68 -4.85
N ASP A 462 -0.57 0.18 -4.03
CA ASP A 462 0.13 -1.10 -4.25
C ASP A 462 -0.77 -2.33 -4.03
N SER A 463 -2.01 -2.19 -3.53
CA SER A 463 -2.92 -3.35 -3.33
C SER A 463 -3.87 -3.61 -4.50
N ASP A 464 -4.18 -2.59 -5.31
CA ASP A 464 -4.89 -2.76 -6.58
C ASP A 464 -3.90 -2.89 -7.77
N GLU A 465 -2.62 -2.50 -7.58
CA GLU A 465 -1.51 -2.60 -8.54
C GLU A 465 -0.66 -3.90 -8.43
N ILE A 466 -1.14 -5.00 -7.82
CA ILE A 466 -0.40 -6.27 -7.91
C ILE A 466 -0.68 -6.96 -9.26
N ASP A 467 0.06 -6.42 -10.22
CA ASP A 467 0.51 -6.93 -11.51
C ASP A 467 0.29 -8.44 -11.74
N THR A 468 -0.48 -8.77 -12.78
CA THR A 468 -0.54 -10.13 -13.33
C THR A 468 0.86 -10.63 -13.73
N SER A 469 1.80 -9.72 -13.99
CA SER A 469 3.21 -10.01 -14.21
C SER A 469 4.01 -10.26 -12.91
N GLU A 470 3.67 -9.63 -11.77
CA GLU A 470 4.26 -9.95 -10.46
C GLU A 470 3.79 -11.34 -9.99
N LEU A 471 2.51 -11.68 -10.17
CA LEU A 471 2.00 -13.05 -9.96
C LEU A 471 2.78 -14.08 -10.81
N ALA A 472 3.04 -13.76 -12.08
CA ALA A 472 3.83 -14.60 -12.96
C ALA A 472 5.32 -14.65 -12.55
N ALA A 473 5.87 -13.56 -12.00
CA ALA A 473 7.23 -13.49 -11.50
C ALA A 473 7.40 -14.32 -10.22
N VAL A 474 6.50 -14.21 -9.24
CA VAL A 474 6.51 -15.04 -8.02
C VAL A 474 6.37 -16.51 -8.38
N ARG A 475 5.42 -16.87 -9.26
CA ARG A 475 5.27 -18.27 -9.71
C ARG A 475 6.54 -18.80 -10.39
N ARG A 476 7.23 -17.99 -11.21
CA ARG A 476 8.51 -18.36 -11.83
C ARG A 476 9.61 -18.56 -10.78
N ALA A 477 9.78 -17.60 -9.87
CA ALA A 477 10.76 -17.66 -8.80
C ALA A 477 10.55 -18.90 -7.91
N VAL A 478 9.30 -19.19 -7.51
CA VAL A 478 9.00 -20.35 -6.68
C VAL A 478 9.26 -21.68 -7.37
N VAL A 479 9.01 -21.78 -8.68
CA VAL A 479 9.39 -22.95 -9.48
C VAL A 479 10.91 -23.14 -9.48
N GLU A 480 11.68 -22.05 -9.56
CA GLU A 480 13.14 -22.10 -9.44
C GLU A 480 13.59 -22.51 -8.04
N LEU A 481 13.03 -21.93 -6.98
CA LEU A 481 13.28 -22.33 -5.59
C LEU A 481 13.06 -23.84 -5.38
N GLY A 482 11.95 -24.37 -5.91
CA GLY A 482 11.65 -25.80 -5.89
C GLY A 482 12.70 -26.64 -6.63
N ARG A 483 13.25 -26.13 -7.75
CA ARG A 483 14.36 -26.80 -8.45
C ARG A 483 15.65 -26.77 -7.64
N VAL A 484 15.99 -25.66 -7.00
CA VAL A 484 17.21 -25.54 -6.17
C VAL A 484 17.17 -26.52 -5.01
N LEU A 485 16.09 -26.49 -4.23
CA LEU A 485 15.88 -27.39 -3.09
C LEU A 485 15.85 -28.87 -3.52
N ALA A 486 15.25 -29.20 -4.68
CA ALA A 486 15.27 -30.56 -5.23
C ALA A 486 16.64 -30.98 -5.80
N SER A 487 17.44 -30.04 -6.31
CA SER A 487 18.69 -30.32 -7.01
C SER A 487 19.83 -30.75 -6.08
N ARG A 488 19.87 -30.21 -4.84
CA ARG A 488 20.85 -30.58 -3.82
C ARG A 488 20.72 -32.06 -3.43
N GLU A 489 19.50 -32.56 -3.25
CA GLU A 489 19.22 -33.99 -3.03
C GLU A 489 19.50 -34.87 -4.26
N ALA A 490 19.19 -34.37 -5.47
CA ALA A 490 19.41 -35.10 -6.71
C ALA A 490 20.91 -35.30 -7.01
N SER A 491 21.77 -34.36 -6.62
CA SER A 491 23.22 -34.41 -6.80
C SER A 491 23.88 -35.50 -5.96
N GLN A 492 23.50 -35.61 -4.68
CA GLN A 492 24.01 -36.67 -3.78
C GLN A 492 23.55 -38.07 -4.20
N ARG A 493 22.27 -38.24 -4.61
CA ARG A 493 21.74 -39.53 -5.06
C ARG A 493 22.22 -39.93 -6.47
N ARG A 494 22.56 -38.97 -7.34
CA ARG A 494 23.18 -39.23 -8.66
C ARG A 494 24.51 -39.96 -8.53
N ARG A 495 25.34 -39.57 -7.55
CA ARG A 495 26.64 -40.23 -7.30
C ARG A 495 26.48 -41.70 -6.90
N ALA A 496 25.45 -42.04 -6.12
CA ALA A 496 25.21 -43.40 -5.66
C ALA A 496 24.63 -44.36 -6.72
N ARG A 497 23.87 -43.86 -7.72
CA ARG A 497 23.13 -44.68 -8.71
C ARG A 497 23.67 -44.63 -10.14
N ALA A 498 24.75 -43.90 -10.40
CA ALA A 498 25.34 -43.78 -11.74
C ALA A 498 25.95 -45.09 -12.32
N GLY A 499 25.97 -46.18 -11.54
CA GLY A 499 26.59 -47.45 -11.90
C GLY A 499 25.66 -48.55 -12.46
N GLU A 500 24.34 -48.48 -12.31
CA GLU A 500 23.45 -49.59 -12.71
C GLU A 500 22.97 -49.53 -14.17
N ILE A 501 23.16 -50.64 -14.89
CA ILE A 501 22.76 -50.82 -16.29
C ILE A 501 21.30 -51.28 -16.36
N ASP A 502 20.49 -50.62 -17.19
CA ASP A 502 19.13 -51.06 -17.53
C ASP A 502 19.22 -52.18 -18.57
N MET A 503 19.25 -53.42 -18.09
CA MET A 503 19.40 -54.63 -18.93
C MET A 503 18.34 -54.71 -20.02
N ARG A 504 17.08 -54.34 -19.74
CA ARG A 504 15.99 -54.48 -20.71
C ARG A 504 16.13 -53.51 -21.87
N ARG A 505 16.44 -52.24 -21.57
CA ARG A 505 16.67 -51.23 -22.61
C ARG A 505 17.98 -51.47 -23.37
N THR A 506 19.01 -51.92 -22.66
CA THR A 506 20.30 -52.29 -23.26
C THR A 506 20.12 -53.43 -24.26
N MET A 507 19.47 -54.53 -23.88
CA MET A 507 19.21 -55.67 -24.77
C MET A 507 18.33 -55.27 -25.97
N ARG A 508 17.28 -54.47 -25.75
CA ARG A 508 16.42 -53.99 -26.84
C ARG A 508 17.20 -53.14 -27.86
N LYS A 509 18.10 -52.27 -27.39
CA LYS A 509 18.94 -51.44 -28.27
C LYS A 509 20.04 -52.24 -28.99
N SER A 510 20.34 -53.42 -28.47
CA SER A 510 21.36 -54.34 -28.98
C SER A 510 20.79 -55.41 -29.91
N MET A 511 19.48 -55.35 -30.20
CA MET A 511 18.85 -56.28 -31.13
C MET A 511 19.36 -56.10 -32.57
N SER A 512 19.69 -54.87 -32.97
CA SER A 512 20.30 -54.60 -34.28
C SER A 512 21.72 -55.14 -34.40
N THR A 513 22.38 -55.44 -33.28
CA THR A 513 23.74 -55.99 -33.21
C THR A 513 23.73 -57.48 -32.82
N GLY A 514 22.67 -58.20 -33.19
CA GLY A 514 22.55 -59.64 -32.94
C GLY A 514 22.42 -60.02 -31.46
N GLY A 515 22.00 -59.09 -30.60
CA GLY A 515 21.87 -59.30 -29.15
C GLY A 515 23.13 -58.96 -28.35
N VAL A 516 24.22 -58.54 -28.99
CA VAL A 516 25.47 -58.19 -28.30
C VAL A 516 25.40 -56.75 -27.77
N PRO A 517 25.50 -56.52 -26.44
CA PRO A 517 25.30 -55.20 -25.84
C PRO A 517 26.50 -54.26 -25.97
N ILE A 518 26.67 -53.71 -27.17
CA ILE A 518 27.74 -52.75 -27.50
C ILE A 518 27.44 -51.37 -26.89
N THR A 519 26.17 -50.99 -26.77
CA THR A 519 25.75 -49.70 -26.18
C THR A 519 24.95 -49.93 -24.90
N LEU A 520 25.61 -49.79 -23.75
CA LEU A 520 24.99 -49.92 -22.43
C LEU A 520 24.07 -48.73 -22.14
N VAL A 521 22.79 -49.00 -21.86
CA VAL A 521 21.81 -47.98 -21.45
C VAL A 521 21.71 -48.00 -19.92
N ARG A 522 22.14 -46.92 -19.26
CA ARG A 522 22.08 -46.81 -17.79
C ARG A 522 20.69 -46.44 -17.29
N ARG A 523 20.34 -46.94 -16.10
CA ARG A 523 19.06 -46.66 -15.46
C ARG A 523 19.01 -45.19 -15.03
N ARG A 524 18.03 -44.42 -15.51
CA ARG A 524 17.85 -43.03 -15.08
C ARG A 524 17.16 -43.02 -13.70
N PRO A 525 17.72 -42.36 -12.67
CA PRO A 525 17.06 -42.26 -11.38
C PRO A 525 15.74 -41.51 -11.52
N ARG A 526 14.67 -42.00 -10.88
CA ARG A 526 13.42 -41.24 -10.69
C ARG A 526 13.64 -40.24 -9.55
N LEU A 527 13.39 -38.97 -9.81
CA LEU A 527 13.41 -37.89 -8.83
C LEU A 527 12.17 -38.03 -7.93
N SER A 528 12.33 -38.16 -6.62
CA SER A 528 11.26 -37.84 -5.67
C SER A 528 11.32 -36.33 -5.42
N LYS A 529 10.20 -35.64 -5.51
CA LYS A 529 10.11 -34.22 -5.15
C LYS A 529 10.30 -34.08 -3.62
N PRO A 530 10.91 -32.98 -3.12
CA PRO A 530 11.11 -32.76 -1.69
C PRO A 530 9.80 -32.49 -0.95
N GLU A 531 9.76 -32.80 0.35
CA GLU A 531 8.66 -32.43 1.27
C GLU A 531 8.97 -31.09 1.94
N LEU A 532 7.98 -30.20 2.03
CA LEU A 532 8.13 -28.84 2.55
C LEU A 532 7.15 -28.58 3.70
N ILE A 533 7.64 -28.03 4.80
CA ILE A 533 6.84 -27.41 5.85
C ILE A 533 6.93 -25.90 5.69
N VAL A 534 5.78 -25.23 5.71
CA VAL A 534 5.69 -23.77 5.73
C VAL A 534 5.05 -23.35 7.05
N LEU A 535 5.76 -22.58 7.87
CA LEU A 535 5.19 -21.84 9.00
C LEU A 535 4.91 -20.42 8.53
N CYS A 536 3.65 -20.00 8.59
CA CYS A 536 3.20 -18.72 8.08
C CYS A 536 2.56 -17.90 9.20
N ASP A 537 3.11 -16.71 9.47
CA ASP A 537 2.47 -15.73 10.34
C ASP A 537 1.21 -15.17 9.65
N MET A 538 0.09 -15.13 10.37
CA MET A 538 -1.21 -14.61 9.91
C MET A 538 -1.73 -13.46 10.79
N SER A 539 -0.89 -12.89 11.65
CA SER A 539 -1.26 -11.80 12.56
C SER A 539 -1.64 -10.51 11.83
N SER A 540 -2.21 -9.55 12.56
CA SER A 540 -2.59 -8.24 12.01
C SER A 540 -1.41 -7.37 11.55
N SER A 541 -0.15 -7.67 11.93
CA SER A 541 1.05 -7.04 11.33
C SER A 541 1.44 -7.67 9.99
N VAL A 542 0.92 -8.87 9.70
CA VAL A 542 1.13 -9.65 8.47
C VAL A 542 -0.12 -9.72 7.59
N SER A 543 -1.26 -9.21 8.07
CA SER A 543 -2.48 -8.99 7.26
C SER A 543 -2.21 -8.01 6.10
N GLU A 544 -1.28 -7.08 6.27
CA GLU A 544 -0.76 -6.18 5.23
C GLU A 544 0.14 -6.89 4.19
N TRP A 545 0.52 -8.16 4.41
CA TRP A 545 1.38 -9.00 3.54
C TRP A 545 0.67 -10.25 3.00
N SER A 546 -0.64 -10.38 3.24
CA SER A 546 -1.39 -11.59 2.93
C SER A 546 -1.34 -11.94 1.44
N TYR A 547 -1.37 -10.98 0.51
CA TYR A 547 -1.45 -11.33 -0.92
C TYR A 547 -0.17 -12.00 -1.47
N PHE A 548 1.01 -11.40 -1.25
CA PHE A 548 2.29 -12.00 -1.68
C PHE A 548 2.54 -13.35 -1.01
N THR A 549 2.31 -13.43 0.31
CA THR A 549 2.51 -14.67 1.08
C THR A 549 1.57 -15.78 0.61
N LEU A 550 0.32 -15.45 0.31
CA LEU A 550 -0.64 -16.42 -0.20
C LEU A 550 -0.33 -16.86 -1.63
N ILE A 551 0.11 -15.96 -2.51
CA ILE A 551 0.60 -16.32 -3.85
C ILE A 551 1.83 -17.22 -3.73
N LEU A 552 2.75 -16.87 -2.84
CA LEU A 552 3.95 -17.65 -2.56
C LEU A 552 3.57 -19.05 -2.08
N VAL A 553 2.65 -19.16 -1.12
CA VAL A 553 2.13 -20.44 -0.61
C VAL A 553 1.42 -21.26 -1.70
N ASP A 554 0.56 -20.63 -2.53
CA ASP A 554 -0.08 -21.27 -3.70
C ASP A 554 0.95 -21.81 -4.70
N ALA A 555 1.94 -20.97 -5.03
CA ALA A 555 3.02 -21.34 -5.93
C ALA A 555 3.88 -22.48 -5.36
N LEU A 556 4.16 -22.48 -4.05
CA LEU A 556 4.92 -23.52 -3.36
C LEU A 556 4.17 -24.86 -3.42
N ARG A 557 2.85 -24.88 -3.27
CA ARG A 557 2.06 -26.12 -3.43
C ARG A 557 2.21 -26.74 -4.81
N THR A 558 2.29 -25.92 -5.85
CA THR A 558 2.42 -26.40 -7.24
C THR A 558 3.81 -26.98 -7.51
N ALA A 559 4.85 -26.46 -6.86
CA ALA A 559 6.24 -26.86 -7.10
C ALA A 559 6.65 -28.18 -6.38
N PHE A 560 6.08 -28.49 -5.22
CA PHE A 560 6.51 -29.62 -4.35
C PHE A 560 5.53 -30.81 -4.39
N SER A 561 5.94 -32.03 -3.98
CA SER A 561 5.02 -33.21 -3.96
C SER A 561 4.09 -33.24 -2.76
N ARG A 562 4.55 -32.70 -1.63
CA ARG A 562 3.80 -32.62 -0.38
C ARG A 562 4.26 -31.35 0.33
N VAL A 563 3.32 -30.43 0.52
CA VAL A 563 3.50 -29.20 1.30
C VAL A 563 2.52 -29.25 2.45
N ARG A 564 3.02 -29.06 3.67
CA ARG A 564 2.20 -28.86 4.87
C ARG A 564 2.32 -27.41 5.29
N ILE A 565 1.19 -26.76 5.46
CA ILE A 565 1.11 -25.33 5.75
C ILE A 565 0.53 -25.18 7.14
N PHE A 566 1.28 -24.51 8.01
CA PHE A 566 0.84 -24.17 9.35
C PHE A 566 0.73 -22.65 9.44
N ALA A 567 -0.42 -22.16 9.86
CA ALA A 567 -0.69 -20.75 10.09
C ALA A 567 -0.65 -20.47 11.59
N PHE A 568 -0.14 -19.31 11.99
CA PHE A 568 -0.09 -18.94 13.41
C PHE A 568 -0.34 -17.44 13.68
N ILE A 569 -0.86 -17.16 14.88
CA ILE A 569 -0.96 -15.82 15.49
C ILE A 569 -0.47 -15.91 16.94
N ASP A 570 -1.28 -16.53 17.80
CA ASP A 570 -1.00 -16.86 19.21
C ASP A 570 -0.95 -18.39 19.43
N THR A 571 -1.68 -19.15 18.60
CA THR A 571 -1.62 -20.61 18.46
C THR A 571 -1.19 -21.00 17.04
N VAL A 572 -0.93 -22.29 16.79
CA VAL A 572 -0.50 -22.82 15.48
C VAL A 572 -1.44 -23.91 15.01
N ASP A 573 -1.98 -23.77 13.81
CA ASP A 573 -2.92 -24.74 13.22
C ASP A 573 -2.47 -25.17 11.82
N GLU A 574 -2.68 -26.45 11.48
CA GLU A 574 -2.45 -26.96 10.12
C GLU A 574 -3.61 -26.59 9.18
N VAL A 575 -3.33 -25.68 8.23
CA VAL A 575 -4.32 -25.12 7.29
C VAL A 575 -4.18 -25.67 5.87
N THR A 576 -3.46 -26.77 5.70
CA THR A 576 -3.18 -27.40 4.40
C THR A 576 -4.45 -27.65 3.56
N ASP A 577 -5.59 -27.96 4.20
CA ASP A 577 -6.86 -28.27 3.53
C ASP A 577 -7.67 -27.04 3.07
N LEU A 578 -7.36 -25.84 3.57
CA LEU A 578 -8.05 -24.60 3.20
C LEU A 578 -7.61 -24.07 1.83
N PHE A 579 -6.43 -24.48 1.35
CA PHE A 579 -5.81 -23.95 0.13
C PHE A 579 -5.90 -24.92 -1.08
N LYS A 580 -7.02 -25.64 -1.27
CA LYS A 580 -7.17 -26.65 -2.34
C LYS A 580 -7.12 -26.03 -3.75
N PRO A 581 -6.66 -26.75 -4.79
CA PRO A 581 -6.58 -26.22 -6.16
C PRO A 581 -7.93 -25.70 -6.67
N GLY A 582 -7.95 -24.47 -7.20
CA GLY A 582 -9.16 -23.81 -7.70
C GLY A 582 -10.04 -23.15 -6.62
N THR A 583 -9.55 -23.07 -5.39
CA THR A 583 -10.21 -22.32 -4.31
C THR A 583 -9.93 -20.83 -4.49
N ASP A 584 -10.97 -20.01 -4.44
CA ASP A 584 -10.81 -18.56 -4.41
C ASP A 584 -10.02 -18.16 -3.14
N LEU A 585 -8.90 -17.46 -3.34
CA LEU A 585 -8.00 -17.01 -2.28
C LEU A 585 -8.74 -16.16 -1.25
N ASN A 586 -9.65 -15.29 -1.70
CA ASN A 586 -10.44 -14.46 -0.80
C ASN A 586 -11.41 -15.29 0.05
N ALA A 587 -12.02 -16.32 -0.55
CA ALA A 587 -12.85 -17.27 0.17
C ALA A 587 -12.04 -18.14 1.17
N ALA A 588 -10.82 -18.53 0.82
CA ALA A 588 -9.93 -19.28 1.71
C ALA A 588 -9.52 -18.46 2.94
N ILE A 589 -9.25 -17.15 2.77
CA ILE A 589 -8.97 -16.22 3.86
C ILE A 589 -10.20 -16.08 4.78
N GLY A 590 -11.39 -15.87 4.22
CA GLY A 590 -12.62 -15.75 5.00
C GLY A 590 -12.89 -17.02 5.84
N ARG A 591 -12.65 -18.19 5.25
CA ARG A 591 -12.78 -19.48 5.94
C ARG A 591 -11.70 -19.70 6.98
N LEU A 592 -10.44 -19.34 6.71
CA LEU A 592 -9.36 -19.41 7.70
C LEU A 592 -9.69 -18.56 8.95
N ARG A 593 -10.30 -17.39 8.76
CA ARG A 593 -10.75 -16.51 9.85
C ARG A 593 -11.96 -17.03 10.63
N THR A 594 -12.72 -17.98 10.08
CA THR A 594 -13.97 -18.48 10.67
C THR A 594 -13.85 -19.92 11.19
N GLU A 595 -13.02 -20.74 10.56
CA GLU A 595 -12.90 -22.19 10.81
C GLU A 595 -11.66 -22.57 11.62
N ALA A 596 -10.64 -21.70 11.68
CA ALA A 596 -9.46 -21.94 12.53
C ALA A 596 -9.74 -21.50 13.97
N ALA A 597 -9.20 -22.22 14.96
CA ALA A 597 -9.37 -21.92 16.38
C ALA A 597 -8.42 -20.78 16.81
N ILE A 598 -8.48 -19.66 16.10
CA ILE A 598 -7.54 -18.55 16.20
C ILE A 598 -8.29 -17.30 16.70
N GLU A 599 -7.84 -16.67 17.79
CA GLU A 599 -8.44 -15.43 18.30
C GLU A 599 -8.14 -14.24 17.37
N ILE A 600 -9.19 -13.48 17.03
CA ILE A 600 -9.22 -12.45 15.97
C ILE A 600 -8.41 -11.17 16.31
N ASP A 601 -7.97 -11.01 17.56
CA ASP A 601 -7.31 -9.79 18.07
C ASP A 601 -5.88 -10.05 18.61
N GLY A 602 -5.31 -11.23 18.34
CA GLY A 602 -3.99 -11.66 18.83
C GLY A 602 -2.81 -10.99 18.11
N ARG A 603 -1.77 -10.63 18.86
CA ARG A 603 -0.46 -10.19 18.35
C ARG A 603 0.48 -11.40 18.23
N SER A 604 1.41 -11.41 17.26
CA SER A 604 2.36 -12.52 17.07
C SER A 604 3.21 -12.79 18.31
N ASN A 605 3.08 -13.98 18.89
CA ASN A 605 4.02 -14.52 19.88
C ASN A 605 4.78 -15.70 19.26
N TYR A 606 5.82 -15.39 18.48
CA TYR A 606 6.64 -16.40 17.81
C TYR A 606 7.21 -17.44 18.77
N GLY A 607 7.61 -17.05 19.99
CA GLY A 607 8.19 -17.98 20.95
C GLY A 607 7.19 -19.04 21.42
N GLN A 608 5.97 -18.62 21.76
CA GLN A 608 4.90 -19.54 22.15
C GLN A 608 4.45 -20.40 20.97
N THR A 609 4.29 -19.81 19.78
CA THR A 609 3.96 -20.53 18.55
C THR A 609 4.95 -21.65 18.27
N LEU A 610 6.25 -21.36 18.32
CA LEU A 610 7.30 -22.34 18.07
C LEU A 610 7.27 -23.47 19.10
N ALA A 611 7.01 -23.15 20.38
CA ALA A 611 6.87 -24.13 21.44
C ALA A 611 5.65 -25.04 21.22
N ASN A 612 4.50 -24.46 20.88
CA ASN A 612 3.28 -25.21 20.57
C ASN A 612 3.48 -26.10 19.34
N PHE A 613 4.16 -25.60 18.31
CA PHE A 613 4.48 -26.37 17.12
C PHE A 613 5.38 -27.57 17.43
N GLU A 614 6.42 -27.38 18.26
CA GLU A 614 7.28 -28.47 18.73
C GLU A 614 6.50 -29.53 19.52
N SER A 615 5.58 -29.12 20.39
CA SER A 615 4.80 -30.06 21.22
C SER A 615 3.71 -30.81 20.45
N GLU A 616 2.95 -30.12 19.59
CA GLU A 616 1.77 -30.68 18.93
C GLU A 616 2.12 -31.39 17.61
N TYR A 617 3.17 -30.93 16.94
CA TYR A 617 3.56 -31.39 15.61
C TYR A 617 4.99 -31.95 15.55
N SER A 618 5.47 -32.55 16.64
CA SER A 618 6.83 -33.11 16.77
C SER A 618 7.23 -34.11 15.66
N ASN A 619 6.26 -34.79 15.04
CA ASN A 619 6.47 -35.71 13.91
C ASN A 619 6.40 -35.05 12.52
N ALA A 620 6.22 -33.73 12.43
CA ALA A 620 6.12 -33.04 11.15
C ALA A 620 7.46 -32.96 10.42
N GLY A 621 8.54 -32.66 11.14
CA GLY A 621 9.89 -32.56 10.61
C GLY A 621 10.58 -33.93 10.48
N THR A 622 11.18 -34.21 9.33
CA THR A 622 12.11 -35.33 9.15
C THR A 622 13.38 -34.85 8.46
N ALA A 623 14.45 -35.65 8.48
CA ALA A 623 15.68 -35.37 7.72
C ALA A 623 15.48 -35.26 6.19
N LYS A 624 14.26 -35.51 5.67
CA LYS A 624 13.88 -35.32 4.25
C LYS A 624 13.06 -34.05 4.02
N THR A 625 12.64 -33.37 5.09
CA THR A 625 11.74 -32.23 5.07
C THR A 625 12.54 -30.94 5.15
N SER A 626 12.26 -29.99 4.26
CA SER A 626 12.78 -28.62 4.38
C SER A 626 11.75 -27.73 5.08
N MET A 627 12.20 -26.74 5.83
CA MET A 627 11.37 -25.80 6.58
C MET A 627 11.50 -24.40 5.98
N LEU A 628 10.36 -23.75 5.79
CA LEU A 628 10.27 -22.36 5.38
C LEU A 628 9.44 -21.60 6.41
N VAL A 629 10.02 -20.58 7.04
CA VAL A 629 9.27 -19.65 7.90
C VAL A 629 9.01 -18.38 7.11
N ILE A 630 7.77 -17.90 7.13
CA ILE A 630 7.36 -16.64 6.52
C ILE A 630 6.76 -15.78 7.61
N GLY A 631 7.38 -14.63 7.88
CA GLY A 631 6.95 -13.73 8.95
C GLY A 631 7.95 -12.63 9.28
N ASP A 632 7.48 -11.55 9.90
CA ASP A 632 8.24 -10.32 10.23
C ASP A 632 9.22 -10.48 11.41
N ALA A 633 9.11 -11.57 12.16
CA ALA A 633 9.86 -11.81 13.41
C ALA A 633 9.62 -10.74 14.49
N ARG A 634 8.46 -10.08 14.49
CA ARG A 634 8.05 -9.18 15.57
C ARG A 634 7.47 -10.00 16.71
N GLY A 635 8.28 -10.16 17.75
CA GLY A 635 7.96 -11.01 18.88
C GLY A 635 7.08 -10.31 19.92
N ASN A 636 6.68 -9.06 19.70
CA ASN A 636 5.93 -8.29 20.70
C ASN A 636 6.58 -8.39 22.09
N PHE A 637 7.90 -8.25 22.17
CA PHE A 637 8.68 -8.34 23.42
C PHE A 637 8.53 -9.65 24.23
N TYR A 638 7.82 -10.66 23.72
CA TYR A 638 7.78 -12.00 24.30
C TYR A 638 9.14 -12.70 24.13
N ASP A 639 9.42 -13.68 24.98
CA ASP A 639 10.61 -14.52 24.84
C ASP A 639 10.62 -15.16 23.43
N PRO A 640 11.63 -14.89 22.59
CA PRO A 640 11.67 -15.43 21.25
C PRO A 640 11.89 -16.95 21.21
N ARG A 641 12.29 -17.59 22.31
CA ARG A 641 12.49 -19.06 22.39
C ARG A 641 13.38 -19.60 21.27
N VAL A 642 14.51 -18.93 21.06
CA VAL A 642 15.52 -19.30 20.04
C VAL A 642 16.04 -20.73 20.26
N ASP A 643 16.00 -21.23 21.49
CA ASP A 643 16.32 -22.62 21.83
C ASP A 643 15.42 -23.63 21.10
N VAL A 644 14.11 -23.35 21.02
CA VAL A 644 13.11 -24.19 20.32
C VAL A 644 13.39 -24.16 18.83
N LEU A 645 13.60 -22.96 18.25
CA LEU A 645 13.90 -22.82 16.83
C LEU A 645 15.15 -23.61 16.43
N ARG A 646 16.22 -23.57 17.23
CA ARG A 646 17.44 -24.36 16.96
C ARG A 646 17.17 -25.86 16.91
N ARG A 647 16.33 -26.38 17.81
CA ARG A 647 15.97 -27.81 17.80
C ARG A 647 15.18 -28.16 16.54
N LEU A 648 14.20 -27.33 16.16
CA LEU A 648 13.43 -27.53 14.92
C LEU A 648 14.34 -27.52 13.68
N VAL A 649 15.20 -26.50 13.53
CA VAL A 649 16.16 -26.40 12.42
C VAL A 649 17.07 -27.63 12.35
N ALA A 650 17.58 -28.11 13.49
CA ALA A 650 18.47 -29.27 13.56
C ALA A 650 17.82 -30.58 13.07
N THR A 651 16.48 -30.69 13.08
CA THR A 651 15.76 -31.88 12.61
C THR A 651 15.40 -31.85 11.12
N THR A 652 15.63 -30.73 10.43
CA THR A 652 15.25 -30.51 9.03
C THR A 652 16.45 -30.60 8.09
N ASN A 653 16.21 -30.90 6.81
CA ASN A 653 17.27 -30.97 5.79
C ASN A 653 17.82 -29.57 5.41
N GLY A 654 17.03 -28.54 5.67
CA GLY A 654 17.34 -27.13 5.39
C GLY A 654 16.20 -26.26 5.89
N ALA A 655 16.56 -25.12 6.50
CA ALA A 655 15.61 -24.19 7.08
C ALA A 655 15.95 -22.77 6.64
N HIS A 656 14.95 -22.08 6.10
CA HIS A 656 15.07 -20.70 5.66
C HIS A 656 13.92 -19.87 6.21
N TRP A 657 14.20 -18.60 6.51
CA TRP A 657 13.20 -17.64 6.94
C TRP A 657 13.11 -16.50 5.93
N LEU A 658 11.92 -16.23 5.41
CA LEU A 658 11.62 -15.08 4.56
C LEU A 658 10.98 -14.00 5.42
N ASN A 659 11.74 -12.93 5.68
CA ASN A 659 11.30 -11.81 6.48
C ASN A 659 10.95 -10.64 5.55
N PRO A 660 9.69 -10.16 5.54
CA PRO A 660 9.27 -9.02 4.71
C PRO A 660 9.83 -7.68 5.20
N GLU A 661 10.30 -7.60 6.45
CA GLU A 661 10.86 -6.38 7.02
C GLU A 661 12.29 -6.12 6.50
N PRO A 662 12.63 -4.88 6.10
CA PRO A 662 13.98 -4.54 5.64
C PRO A 662 15.05 -4.85 6.70
N ARG A 663 16.21 -5.37 6.27
CA ARG A 663 17.32 -5.73 7.18
C ARG A 663 17.74 -4.61 8.12
N GLN A 664 17.59 -3.36 7.71
CA GLN A 664 17.93 -2.18 8.52
C GLN A 664 17.09 -2.07 9.80
N ARG A 665 15.91 -2.67 9.84
CA ARG A 665 15.01 -2.67 11.00
C ARG A 665 15.10 -3.93 11.85
N TRP A 666 15.89 -4.92 11.45
CA TRP A 666 16.08 -6.13 12.24
C TRP A 666 16.77 -5.77 13.56
N GLY A 667 16.13 -6.12 14.68
CA GLY A 667 16.58 -5.72 16.03
C GLY A 667 16.17 -4.30 16.45
N SER A 668 15.33 -3.61 15.66
CA SER A 668 14.68 -2.36 16.08
C SER A 668 13.32 -2.64 16.73
N GLY A 669 12.95 -1.85 17.74
CA GLY A 669 11.68 -2.01 18.45
C GLY A 669 11.56 -3.39 19.12
N ASP A 670 10.52 -4.13 18.75
CA ASP A 670 10.20 -5.50 19.22
C ASP A 670 10.63 -6.61 18.24
N SER A 671 11.46 -6.27 17.25
CA SER A 671 11.96 -7.23 16.25
C SER A 671 12.96 -8.21 16.87
N ALA A 672 12.59 -9.49 16.93
CA ALA A 672 13.47 -10.60 17.32
C ALA A 672 14.26 -11.17 16.14
N ALA A 673 14.21 -10.54 14.96
CA ALA A 673 14.87 -11.01 13.74
C ALA A 673 16.39 -11.24 13.93
N ALA A 674 17.05 -10.36 14.69
CA ALA A 674 18.47 -10.49 15.01
C ALA A 674 18.76 -11.78 15.80
N GLU A 675 17.90 -12.12 16.77
CA GLU A 675 18.04 -13.30 17.61
C GLU A 675 17.75 -14.59 16.81
N TYR A 676 16.71 -14.58 15.98
CA TYR A 676 16.39 -15.72 15.11
C TYR A 676 17.44 -15.95 14.03
N SER A 677 18.06 -14.90 13.49
CA SER A 677 19.12 -15.03 12.48
C SER A 677 20.34 -15.82 12.96
N ALA A 678 20.53 -15.95 14.28
CA ALA A 678 21.56 -16.79 14.88
C ALA A 678 21.22 -18.28 14.90
N ALA A 679 19.96 -18.65 14.62
CA ALA A 679 19.45 -20.01 14.64
C ALA A 679 18.98 -20.52 13.26
N ILE A 680 18.53 -19.63 12.38
CA ILE A 680 18.05 -19.96 11.03
C ILE A 680 18.56 -18.95 10.01
N THR A 681 18.84 -19.40 8.79
CA THR A 681 19.24 -18.51 7.69
C THR A 681 18.05 -17.64 7.28
N MET A 682 18.13 -16.35 7.58
CA MET A 682 17.06 -15.38 7.33
C MET A 682 17.38 -14.47 6.14
N HIS A 683 16.38 -14.24 5.31
CA HIS A 683 16.45 -13.46 4.08
C HIS A 683 15.40 -12.34 4.10
N GLU A 684 15.79 -11.14 3.67
CA GLU A 684 14.82 -10.08 3.37
C GLU A 684 14.10 -10.44 2.08
N CYS A 685 12.78 -10.58 2.14
CA CYS A 685 11.97 -10.98 1.00
C CYS A 685 10.55 -10.44 1.11
N ARG A 686 10.25 -9.45 0.28
CA ARG A 686 8.98 -8.72 0.27
C ARG A 686 8.32 -8.67 -1.11
N ASN A 687 9.02 -9.07 -2.16
CA ASN A 687 8.50 -9.10 -3.53
C ASN A 687 9.19 -10.17 -4.37
N ALA A 688 8.71 -10.36 -5.60
CA ALA A 688 9.22 -11.38 -6.53
C ALA A 688 10.72 -11.21 -6.85
N ASP A 689 11.20 -9.97 -6.96
CA ASP A 689 12.60 -9.67 -7.27
C ASP A 689 13.53 -10.07 -6.13
N GLN A 690 13.15 -9.73 -4.89
CA GLN A 690 13.90 -10.14 -3.71
C GLN A 690 13.88 -11.67 -3.55
N LEU A 691 12.75 -12.33 -3.79
CA LEU A 691 12.67 -13.79 -3.80
C LEU A 691 13.63 -14.39 -4.84
N SER A 692 13.68 -13.83 -6.04
CA SER A 692 14.60 -14.26 -7.11
C SER A 692 16.07 -14.07 -6.72
N ALA A 693 16.40 -12.95 -6.06
CA ALA A 693 17.74 -12.70 -5.54
C ALA A 693 18.14 -13.69 -4.43
N VAL A 694 17.21 -14.04 -3.55
CA VAL A 694 17.41 -15.08 -2.52
C VAL A 694 17.66 -16.44 -3.19
N ILE A 695 16.89 -16.80 -4.21
CA ILE A 695 17.09 -18.05 -4.95
C ILE A 695 18.46 -18.08 -5.64
N ALA A 696 18.88 -16.97 -6.25
CA ALA A 696 20.21 -16.88 -6.87
C ALA A 696 21.33 -17.13 -5.84
N GLN A 697 21.21 -16.56 -4.63
CA GLN A 697 22.15 -16.82 -3.54
C GLN A 697 22.17 -18.29 -3.10
N LEU A 698 21.02 -18.97 -3.14
CA LEU A 698 20.91 -20.40 -2.82
C LEU A 698 21.46 -21.32 -3.93
N ILE A 699 21.64 -20.81 -5.16
CA ILE A 699 22.22 -21.54 -6.30
C ILE A 699 23.75 -21.48 -6.29
N ASP A 700 24.31 -20.35 -5.86
CA ASP A 700 25.76 -20.10 -5.85
C ASP A 700 26.51 -20.77 -4.66
N HIS A 701 25.77 -21.40 -3.74
CA HIS A 701 26.26 -22.16 -2.58
C HIS A 701 25.91 -23.65 -2.65
#